data_AF-A0A9E0WX39-F1
#
_entry.id   AF-A0A9E0WX39-F1
#
_cell.length_a   1.000
_cell.length_b   1.000
_cell.length_c   1.000
_cell.angle_alpha   90.00
_cell.angle_beta   90.00
_cell.angle_gamma   90.00
#
_symmetry.space_group_name_H-M   'P 1'
#
loop_
_entity.id
_entity.type
_entity.pdbx_description
1 polymer ?
#
loop_
_entity_poly.entity_id
_entity_poly.type
_entity_poly.pdbx_seq_one_letter_code
_entity_poly.pdbx_strand_id
1 'polypeptide(L)'
;MTEQQSKKIVLPAYLLRRLEAFRIVKGNEPSYLLRDKMVGATYDFDPWQFFILEMLPASQTLEKLQAAFLDRFDRALTKKELDEFLGSVADRKLFDEEAGEHPLIKPFTLPATYDVEDGKAKARSFAAEAAKQSSASAVPGAPAPSPKAAAPDADGAAAGQPEGDLPAGVQDAIGMDWRTTEHMVKLFDPRPMLRVLTPLLYPIRHIIYVTPLLLFIALVLLYQYYPLVTEDLLSLHANISLAGHLIFVFFTVHVVTTMTAAIVATAYKVSVDVVGLTFTLGFMPRWVLKMTGAERLSRSQTMWLHGSTLISRVVMFSLGSMLWYSTRDQQSELAQTGLLFFFSCAIGLLVEAGNPLIKANGYYLVSAYINEPHLRARAYTALMNKMRGGVYRASDNSLLVLYAILSITYIILIILLAGWMLAKYVIGDLNLGGSAIIIAIGFIVYLMWLNYSGLRKFAQNWERQQQFDRWRNRAIPVGAVEGEVITKHPNYWKWAVLAFFVILLFLPYPYEAGGGFTIYPLRKQVLSTDTPGLIESVYFDGGESVKEGTVLARLAHDDYLAQIKVLTAEIEEQKAVVDNLKTLPKPEEVKLAESALKVQREHEAYSREKEPRLEKLYRAGAVSFEEYDSARKDHLVDVQQVVQKEAELALVKAPVTADQIAAAEAKLRSLREQRATYEAKVERTTLKMPFDGNILTLHLQDKINSYLEKGMPFASLEYTGTVTAQIEIAESDIHFVKIGQVVRARPVSFVDDKDFIGKVTVIDRNVTVKPTGNVVMVLATIDNREGLLKTGMAGQAKIEAVKMPVWKAFTLAIVRFVVINVWSWLP
;
A
#
# COMPACT_ATOMS: atom_id res chain seq x y z
N MET A 1 49.22 -3.00 -64.55
CA MET A 1 47.99 -2.68 -63.79
C MET A 1 48.42 -1.98 -62.52
N THR A 2 48.34 -0.66 -62.51
CA THR A 2 48.68 0.20 -61.38
C THR A 2 47.63 0.04 -60.28
N GLU A 3 48.05 -0.27 -59.06
CA GLU A 3 47.17 -0.27 -57.87
C GLU A 3 46.47 1.08 -57.74
N GLN A 4 45.18 1.12 -58.08
CA GLN A 4 44.33 2.26 -57.77
C GLN A 4 44.22 2.36 -56.25
N GLN A 5 44.78 3.43 -55.66
CA GLN A 5 44.60 3.73 -54.24
C GLN A 5 43.12 4.03 -53.97
N SER A 6 42.36 3.02 -53.58
CA SER A 6 40.97 3.17 -53.16
C SER A 6 40.91 3.41 -51.66
N LYS A 7 40.36 4.55 -51.23
CA LYS A 7 40.14 4.90 -49.82
C LYS A 7 38.66 4.85 -49.48
N LYS A 8 38.26 4.02 -48.53
CA LYS A 8 36.86 3.97 -48.05
C LYS A 8 36.49 5.28 -47.35
N ILE A 9 35.30 5.79 -47.64
CA ILE A 9 34.76 7.04 -47.09
C ILE A 9 33.38 6.80 -46.47
N VAL A 10 32.87 7.79 -45.74
CA VAL A 10 31.54 7.72 -45.11
C VAL A 10 30.48 7.71 -46.20
N LEU A 11 29.50 6.81 -46.08
CA LEU A 11 28.35 6.77 -46.99
C LEU A 11 27.48 8.03 -46.76
N PRO A 12 27.16 8.81 -47.82
CA PRO A 12 26.21 9.92 -47.71
C PRO A 12 24.85 9.49 -47.17
N ALA A 13 24.16 10.39 -46.47
CA ALA A 13 22.84 10.08 -45.91
C ALA A 13 21.79 9.89 -47.03
N TYR A 14 20.69 9.24 -46.69
CA TYR A 14 19.61 8.84 -47.61
C TYR A 14 19.97 7.76 -48.65
N LEU A 15 21.21 7.27 -48.68
CA LEU A 15 21.58 6.09 -49.48
C LEU A 15 21.38 4.79 -48.68
N LEU A 16 21.09 3.70 -49.39
CA LEU A 16 20.89 2.39 -48.78
C LEU A 16 22.11 1.96 -47.96
N ARG A 17 21.86 1.53 -46.71
CA ARG A 17 22.90 1.08 -45.77
C ARG A 17 23.74 -0.11 -46.25
N ARG A 18 23.32 -0.81 -47.30
CA ARG A 18 24.07 -1.91 -47.93
C ARG A 18 25.19 -1.45 -48.87
N LEU A 19 25.23 -0.15 -49.21
CA LEU A 19 26.24 0.44 -50.09
C LEU A 19 27.51 0.79 -49.30
N GLU A 20 28.67 0.69 -49.96
CA GLU A 20 29.95 1.20 -49.46
C GLU A 20 30.50 2.25 -50.41
N ALA A 21 30.96 3.37 -49.86
CA ALA A 21 31.56 4.46 -50.62
C ALA A 21 33.09 4.41 -50.59
N PHE A 22 33.70 4.52 -51.76
CA PHE A 22 35.15 4.57 -51.95
C PHE A 22 35.52 5.81 -52.75
N ARG A 23 36.58 6.49 -52.35
CA ARG A 23 37.26 7.47 -53.20
C ARG A 23 38.36 6.76 -53.96
N ILE A 24 38.34 6.87 -55.27
CA ILE A 24 39.30 6.26 -56.18
C ILE A 24 39.93 7.37 -57.02
N VAL A 25 41.21 7.23 -57.35
CA VAL A 25 41.86 8.12 -58.32
C VAL A 25 41.81 7.43 -59.68
N LYS A 26 41.02 7.96 -60.62
CA LYS A 26 40.88 7.43 -61.98
C LYS A 26 41.63 8.37 -62.91
N GLY A 27 42.85 7.99 -63.30
CA GLY A 27 43.76 8.91 -64.01
C GLY A 27 44.33 9.97 -63.06
N ASN A 28 44.04 11.25 -63.31
CA ASN A 28 44.50 12.40 -62.52
C ASN A 28 43.36 13.15 -61.79
N GLU A 29 42.12 12.66 -61.90
CA GLU A 29 40.93 13.25 -61.27
C GLU A 29 40.38 12.33 -60.17
N PRO A 30 39.93 12.88 -59.02
CA PRO A 30 39.26 12.10 -58.00
C PRO A 30 37.89 11.62 -58.53
N SER A 31 37.56 10.36 -58.31
CA SER A 31 36.26 9.75 -58.61
C SER A 31 35.72 9.06 -57.35
N TYR A 32 34.41 8.97 -57.22
CA TYR A 32 33.76 8.30 -56.10
C TYR A 32 33.01 7.06 -56.59
N LEU A 33 33.19 5.93 -55.93
CA LEU A 33 32.58 4.65 -56.29
C LEU A 33 31.68 4.16 -55.15
N LEU A 34 30.42 3.86 -55.46
CA LEU A 34 29.49 3.17 -54.57
C LEU A 34 29.42 1.69 -54.95
N ARG A 35 29.71 0.79 -54.01
CA ARG A 35 29.61 -0.66 -54.21
C ARG A 35 28.44 -1.22 -53.39
N ASP A 36 27.52 -1.93 -54.04
CA ASP A 36 26.45 -2.66 -53.35
C ASP A 36 26.97 -4.03 -52.88
N LYS A 37 26.92 -4.28 -51.57
CA LYS A 37 27.36 -5.55 -50.98
C LYS A 37 26.52 -6.75 -51.39
N MET A 38 25.23 -6.55 -51.62
CA MET A 38 24.27 -7.64 -51.85
C MET A 38 24.25 -8.04 -53.32
N VAL A 39 24.31 -7.06 -54.22
CA VAL A 39 24.19 -7.26 -55.67
C VAL A 39 25.56 -7.35 -56.36
N GLY A 40 26.63 -6.86 -55.71
CA GLY A 40 27.98 -6.82 -56.28
C GLY A 40 28.17 -5.74 -57.34
N ALA A 41 27.15 -4.92 -57.62
CA ALA A 41 27.19 -3.82 -58.58
C ALA A 41 28.01 -2.63 -58.05
N THR A 42 28.74 -1.97 -58.95
CA THR A 42 29.53 -0.76 -58.67
C THR A 42 29.03 0.41 -59.49
N TYR A 43 28.88 1.57 -58.86
CA TYR A 43 28.39 2.80 -59.47
C TYR A 43 29.44 3.90 -59.31
N ASP A 44 29.96 4.40 -60.42
CA ASP A 44 30.90 5.53 -60.44
C ASP A 44 30.12 6.86 -60.42
N PHE A 45 30.65 7.82 -59.65
CA PHE A 45 30.17 9.17 -59.50
C PHE A 45 31.32 10.17 -59.62
N ASP A 46 31.04 11.28 -60.30
CA ASP A 46 31.95 12.43 -60.38
C ASP A 46 32.02 13.17 -59.04
N PRO A 47 33.09 13.97 -58.79
CA PRO A 47 33.21 14.77 -57.58
C PRO A 47 32.02 15.65 -57.26
N TRP A 48 31.42 16.27 -58.27
CA TRP A 48 30.29 17.18 -58.11
C TRP A 48 28.98 16.42 -57.83
N GLN A 49 28.81 15.23 -58.41
CA GLN A 49 27.67 14.35 -58.18
C GLN A 49 27.67 13.78 -56.76
N PHE A 50 28.82 13.28 -56.33
CA PHE A 50 28.99 12.76 -54.97
C PHE A 50 28.82 13.87 -53.92
N PHE A 51 29.28 15.08 -54.22
CA PHE A 51 29.06 16.26 -53.38
C PHE A 51 27.58 16.61 -53.20
N ILE A 52 26.77 16.51 -54.27
CA ILE A 52 25.32 16.71 -54.15
C ILE A 52 24.73 15.71 -53.15
N LEU A 53 25.09 14.42 -53.24
CA LEU A 53 24.63 13.38 -52.31
C LEU A 53 25.05 13.65 -50.86
N GLU A 54 26.27 14.17 -50.64
CA GLU A 54 26.74 14.58 -49.31
C GLU A 54 25.97 15.80 -48.75
N MET A 55 25.48 16.69 -49.60
CA MET A 55 24.83 17.95 -49.20
C MET A 55 23.31 17.84 -49.02
N LEU A 56 22.67 16.80 -49.54
CA LEU A 56 21.22 16.56 -49.38
C LEU A 56 20.75 16.67 -47.91
N PRO A 57 21.44 16.14 -46.88
CA PRO A 57 20.99 16.24 -45.49
C PRO A 57 20.97 17.66 -44.92
N ALA A 58 21.81 18.55 -45.47
CA ALA A 58 21.98 19.91 -44.97
C ALA A 58 21.18 20.95 -45.79
N SER A 59 20.73 20.59 -47.00
CA SER A 59 20.10 21.52 -47.94
C SER A 59 18.70 21.05 -48.33
N GLN A 60 17.69 21.57 -47.61
CA GLN A 60 16.28 21.29 -47.90
C GLN A 60 15.72 22.11 -49.07
N THR A 61 16.43 23.17 -49.49
CA THR A 61 16.02 24.07 -50.58
C THR A 61 17.07 24.13 -51.69
N LEU A 62 16.60 24.28 -52.94
CA LEU A 62 17.44 24.35 -54.14
C LEU A 62 18.47 25.48 -54.06
N GLU A 63 18.06 26.65 -53.57
CA GLU A 63 18.92 27.84 -53.46
C GLU A 63 20.12 27.60 -52.53
N LYS A 64 19.91 26.93 -51.40
CA LYS A 64 21.00 26.59 -50.46
C LYS A 64 21.98 25.59 -51.06
N LEU A 65 21.46 24.60 -51.80
CA LEU A 65 22.28 23.61 -52.49
C LEU A 65 23.10 24.27 -53.61
N GLN A 66 22.49 25.17 -54.39
CA GLN A 66 23.17 25.94 -55.44
C GLN A 66 24.25 26.87 -54.90
N ALA A 67 24.00 27.56 -53.78
CA ALA A 67 25.00 28.40 -53.13
C ALA A 67 26.22 27.61 -52.65
N ALA A 68 26.00 26.46 -51.98
CA ALA A 68 27.06 25.58 -51.52
C ALA A 68 27.84 24.93 -52.69
N PHE A 69 27.17 24.66 -53.80
CA PHE A 69 27.78 24.10 -55.00
C PHE A 69 28.68 25.13 -55.72
N LEU A 70 28.20 26.38 -55.84
CA LEU A 70 28.94 27.47 -56.46
C LEU A 70 30.21 27.80 -55.67
N ASP A 71 30.13 27.81 -54.33
CA ASP A 71 31.29 28.03 -53.44
C ASP A 71 32.37 26.95 -53.57
N ARG A 72 31.99 25.71 -53.89
CA ARG A 72 32.92 24.57 -53.95
C ARG A 72 33.56 24.36 -55.32
N PHE A 73 32.81 24.58 -56.39
CA PHE A 73 33.21 24.22 -57.75
C PHE A 73 33.33 25.41 -58.71
N ASP A 74 33.15 26.65 -58.22
CA ASP A 74 33.17 27.89 -59.02
C ASP A 74 32.26 27.82 -60.27
N ARG A 75 31.17 27.05 -60.18
CA ARG A 75 30.23 26.79 -61.27
C ARG A 75 28.80 26.75 -60.73
N ALA A 76 27.85 27.33 -61.45
CA ALA A 76 26.43 27.23 -61.09
C ALA A 76 25.86 25.83 -61.39
N LEU A 77 25.07 25.27 -60.47
CA LEU A 77 24.32 24.04 -60.69
C LEU A 77 22.93 24.37 -61.25
N THR A 78 22.62 23.88 -62.45
CA THR A 78 21.29 24.09 -63.03
C THR A 78 20.26 23.13 -62.43
N LYS A 79 19.00 23.56 -62.31
CA LYS A 79 17.91 22.71 -61.80
C LYS A 79 17.74 21.43 -62.63
N LYS A 80 17.91 21.54 -63.95
CA LYS A 80 17.84 20.41 -64.89
C LYS A 80 18.92 19.36 -64.60
N GLU A 81 20.17 19.77 -64.38
CA GLU A 81 21.27 18.85 -64.02
C GLU A 81 21.02 18.15 -62.68
N LEU A 82 20.47 18.87 -61.69
CA LEU A 82 20.11 18.29 -60.39
C LEU A 82 18.99 17.26 -60.52
N ASP A 83 17.93 17.59 -61.25
CA ASP A 83 16.77 16.71 -61.46
C ASP A 83 17.16 15.45 -62.24
N GLU A 84 17.97 15.58 -63.30
CA GLU A 84 18.52 14.43 -64.05
C GLU A 84 19.40 13.55 -63.16
N PHE A 85 20.24 14.15 -62.32
CA PHE A 85 21.10 13.42 -61.41
C PHE A 85 20.30 12.65 -60.34
N LEU A 86 19.42 13.34 -59.60
CA LEU A 86 18.60 12.70 -58.55
C LEU A 86 17.65 11.65 -59.13
N GLY A 87 17.09 11.90 -60.33
CA GLY A 87 16.34 10.90 -61.09
C GLY A 87 17.18 9.66 -61.39
N SER A 88 18.42 9.82 -61.88
CA SER A 88 19.30 8.68 -62.16
C SER A 88 19.67 7.85 -60.93
N VAL A 89 19.77 8.48 -59.75
CA VAL A 89 20.06 7.80 -58.48
C VAL A 89 18.83 7.07 -57.95
N ALA A 90 17.64 7.65 -58.12
CA ALA A 90 16.36 7.04 -57.77
C ALA A 90 16.04 5.83 -58.67
N ASP A 91 16.26 5.94 -59.98
CA ASP A 91 16.07 4.84 -60.96
C ASP A 91 16.95 3.63 -60.63
N ARG A 92 18.18 3.88 -60.18
CA ARG A 92 19.12 2.85 -59.72
C ARG A 92 18.76 2.26 -58.35
N LYS A 93 17.66 2.72 -57.73
CA LYS A 93 17.19 2.30 -56.39
C LYS A 93 18.27 2.41 -55.32
N LEU A 94 19.05 3.48 -55.34
CA LEU A 94 20.15 3.69 -54.39
C LEU A 94 19.72 4.41 -53.11
N PHE A 95 18.55 5.05 -53.12
CA PHE A 95 18.00 5.74 -51.95
C PHE A 95 17.37 4.78 -50.92
N ASP A 96 17.54 5.07 -49.63
CA ASP A 96 16.91 4.40 -48.49
C ASP A 96 15.48 4.92 -48.28
N GLU A 97 14.66 4.22 -47.48
CA GLU A 97 13.25 4.57 -47.24
C GLU A 97 13.09 5.99 -46.64
N GLU A 98 14.05 6.43 -45.82
CA GLU A 98 14.10 7.76 -45.21
C GLU A 98 14.29 8.89 -46.25
N ALA A 99 14.73 8.59 -47.48
CA ALA A 99 14.96 9.57 -48.52
C ALA A 99 13.67 10.25 -49.04
N GLY A 100 12.54 9.53 -48.97
CA GLY A 100 11.23 10.04 -49.42
C GLY A 100 10.69 11.20 -48.58
N GLU A 101 11.24 11.44 -47.40
CA GLU A 101 10.89 12.57 -46.55
C GLU A 101 11.59 13.87 -46.98
N HIS A 102 12.66 13.79 -47.78
CA HIS A 102 13.46 14.96 -48.16
C HIS A 102 12.79 15.77 -49.30
N PRO A 103 12.61 17.11 -49.17
CA PRO A 103 11.88 17.91 -50.16
C PRO A 103 12.40 17.85 -51.60
N LEU A 104 13.72 17.71 -51.78
CA LEU A 104 14.36 17.62 -53.11
C LEU A 104 14.32 16.20 -53.72
N ILE A 105 14.14 15.15 -52.90
CA ILE A 105 14.19 13.74 -53.34
C ILE A 105 12.78 13.15 -53.44
N LYS A 106 11.84 13.65 -52.64
CA LYS A 106 10.42 13.26 -52.63
C LYS A 106 9.77 13.17 -54.02
N PRO A 107 10.05 14.07 -54.98
CA PRO A 107 9.48 13.95 -56.34
C PRO A 107 9.94 12.70 -57.12
N PHE A 108 11.10 12.12 -56.76
CA PHE A 108 11.75 11.04 -57.51
C PHE A 108 11.59 9.66 -56.85
N THR A 109 11.09 9.59 -55.62
CA THR A 109 10.94 8.34 -54.82
C THR A 109 9.50 7.82 -54.77
N LEU A 110 8.54 8.57 -55.33
CA LEU A 110 7.16 8.13 -55.50
C LEU A 110 7.04 7.25 -56.76
N PRO A 111 6.34 6.10 -56.72
CA PRO A 111 6.15 5.26 -57.90
C PRO A 111 5.18 5.94 -58.87
N ALA A 112 5.68 6.43 -60.01
CA ALA A 112 4.86 6.83 -61.16
C ALA A 112 4.95 5.75 -62.26
N THR A 113 3.76 5.28 -62.67
CA THR A 113 3.45 4.27 -63.68
C THR A 113 3.96 4.63 -65.08
N TYR A 114 4.76 3.75 -65.70
CA TYR A 114 5.18 3.82 -67.10
C TYR A 114 4.32 2.86 -67.95
N ASP A 115 3.98 3.25 -69.19
CA ASP A 115 3.51 2.34 -70.24
C ASP A 115 4.64 2.17 -71.29
N VAL A 116 4.81 0.95 -71.80
CA VAL A 116 5.83 0.59 -72.80
C VAL A 116 5.16 0.37 -74.16
N GLU A 117 5.47 1.21 -75.13
CA GLU A 117 5.26 0.91 -76.56
C GLU A 117 6.61 0.96 -77.28
N ASP A 118 6.89 -0.09 -78.08
CA ASP A 118 8.07 -0.25 -78.94
C ASP A 118 9.44 0.05 -78.29
N GLY A 119 9.66 -0.47 -77.09
CA GLY A 119 11.00 -0.63 -76.51
C GLY A 119 11.75 0.66 -76.13
N LYS A 120 11.07 1.81 -76.05
CA LYS A 120 11.63 3.05 -75.48
C LYS A 120 10.65 3.69 -74.50
N ALA A 121 11.12 3.99 -73.29
CA ALA A 121 10.32 4.64 -72.25
C ALA A 121 10.03 6.11 -72.64
N LYS A 122 8.75 6.48 -72.71
CA LYS A 122 8.30 7.88 -72.74
C LYS A 122 7.48 8.17 -71.48
N ALA A 123 7.80 9.26 -70.79
CA ALA A 123 6.99 9.77 -69.69
C ALA A 123 5.64 10.28 -70.22
N ARG A 124 4.52 9.99 -69.52
CA ARG A 124 3.22 10.62 -69.81
C ARG A 124 3.37 12.15 -69.70
N SER A 125 3.12 12.87 -70.79
CA SER A 125 3.19 14.34 -70.79
C SER A 125 1.98 14.93 -70.06
N PHE A 126 2.26 15.60 -68.94
CA PHE A 126 1.30 16.27 -68.05
C PHE A 126 0.47 17.42 -68.67
N ALA A 127 0.69 17.79 -69.94
CA ALA A 127 -0.03 18.91 -70.57
C ALA A 127 -1.42 18.54 -71.13
N ALA A 128 -1.69 17.25 -71.38
CA ALA A 128 -2.93 16.81 -72.04
C ALA A 128 -4.09 16.50 -71.06
N GLU A 129 -3.80 16.36 -69.77
CA GLU A 129 -4.80 16.02 -68.74
C GLU A 129 -5.30 17.26 -67.97
N ALA A 130 -4.45 18.30 -67.82
CA ALA A 130 -4.85 19.60 -67.31
C ALA A 130 -5.85 20.33 -68.24
N ALA A 131 -5.83 20.03 -69.55
CA ALA A 131 -6.80 20.54 -70.52
C ALA A 131 -8.11 19.73 -70.58
N LYS A 132 -8.16 18.53 -69.97
CA LYS A 132 -9.36 17.67 -69.90
C LYS A 132 -10.14 17.81 -68.59
N GLN A 133 -9.56 18.43 -67.56
CA GLN A 133 -10.24 18.73 -66.29
C GLN A 133 -10.80 20.16 -66.20
N SER A 134 -10.52 21.03 -67.17
CA SER A 134 -11.09 22.40 -67.23
C SER A 134 -12.33 22.53 -68.13
N SER A 135 -12.83 21.44 -68.73
CA SER A 135 -13.96 21.45 -69.68
C SER A 135 -15.16 20.56 -69.30
N ALA A 136 -15.29 20.16 -68.04
CA ALA A 136 -16.42 19.36 -67.57
C ALA A 136 -16.92 19.79 -66.18
N SER A 137 -17.50 20.99 -66.09
CA SER A 137 -18.63 21.29 -65.17
C SER A 137 -19.08 22.73 -65.38
N ALA A 138 -20.12 22.92 -66.20
CA ALA A 138 -20.88 24.14 -66.27
C ALA A 138 -22.28 23.91 -65.67
N VAL A 139 -22.88 25.02 -65.23
CA VAL A 139 -24.30 25.29 -64.88
C VAL A 139 -24.68 24.97 -63.40
N PRO A 140 -25.61 25.72 -62.74
CA PRO A 140 -25.45 27.07 -62.17
C PRO A 140 -26.09 27.24 -60.75
N GLY A 141 -25.60 28.14 -59.89
CA GLY A 141 -26.30 28.49 -58.65
C GLY A 141 -25.43 29.20 -57.60
N ALA A 142 -25.84 30.40 -57.22
CA ALA A 142 -25.17 31.43 -56.40
C ALA A 142 -24.83 30.99 -54.93
N PRO A 143 -24.07 31.78 -54.12
CA PRO A 143 -23.63 33.17 -54.32
C PRO A 143 -22.13 33.47 -54.08
N ALA A 144 -21.75 34.67 -54.54
CA ALA A 144 -20.41 35.25 -54.58
C ALA A 144 -19.77 35.53 -53.21
N PRO A 145 -18.43 35.44 -53.08
CA PRO A 145 -17.69 36.11 -52.03
C PRO A 145 -17.20 37.48 -52.50
N SER A 146 -17.47 38.50 -51.69
CA SER A 146 -16.81 39.81 -51.73
C SER A 146 -16.50 40.26 -50.29
N PRO A 147 -15.53 41.14 -50.05
CA PRO A 147 -14.26 41.37 -50.74
C PRO A 147 -13.06 41.42 -49.76
N LYS A 148 -11.86 41.51 -50.32
CA LYS A 148 -10.60 41.85 -49.64
C LYS A 148 -10.75 43.06 -48.70
N ALA A 149 -10.21 42.95 -47.49
CA ALA A 149 -9.69 44.06 -46.69
C ALA A 149 -8.18 43.80 -46.52
N ALA A 150 -7.33 44.52 -47.25
CA ALA A 150 -6.78 45.83 -46.90
C ALA A 150 -5.44 45.67 -46.17
N ALA A 151 -4.37 46.02 -46.90
CA ALA A 151 -3.07 46.32 -46.33
C ALA A 151 -3.15 47.56 -45.42
N PRO A 152 -2.21 47.71 -44.49
CA PRO A 152 -1.70 49.03 -44.17
C PRO A 152 -0.19 49.09 -44.47
N ASP A 153 0.12 49.93 -45.44
CA ASP A 153 1.10 51.02 -45.39
C ASP A 153 2.44 50.79 -44.69
N ALA A 154 3.47 50.93 -45.52
CA ALA A 154 4.83 51.21 -45.13
C ALA A 154 4.94 52.63 -44.56
N ASP A 155 5.64 52.77 -43.43
CA ASP A 155 6.71 53.75 -43.29
C ASP A 155 7.52 53.51 -42.01
N GLY A 156 8.85 53.51 -42.16
CA GLY A 156 9.79 53.90 -41.10
C GLY A 156 10.51 52.80 -40.30
N ALA A 157 11.79 52.65 -40.62
CA ALA A 157 12.92 52.32 -39.72
C ALA A 157 13.47 50.87 -39.66
N ALA A 158 14.67 50.78 -40.26
CA ALA A 158 15.85 50.00 -39.84
C ALA A 158 15.84 48.47 -39.95
N ALA A 159 16.57 48.01 -40.97
CA ALA A 159 17.20 46.70 -41.18
C ALA A 159 17.22 45.72 -39.98
N GLY A 160 16.49 44.60 -40.13
CA GLY A 160 16.67 43.37 -39.37
C GLY A 160 16.69 42.18 -40.32
N GLN A 161 17.76 41.38 -40.29
CA GLN A 161 17.94 40.16 -41.08
C GLN A 161 16.80 39.15 -40.84
N PRO A 162 16.37 38.35 -41.84
CA PRO A 162 15.43 37.26 -41.60
C PRO A 162 16.12 36.13 -40.82
N GLU A 163 15.58 35.85 -39.63
CA GLU A 163 15.99 34.76 -38.73
C GLU A 163 15.87 33.40 -39.43
N GLY A 164 17.02 32.76 -39.69
CA GLY A 164 17.06 31.35 -40.05
C GLY A 164 16.82 30.49 -38.82
N ASP A 165 15.84 29.60 -38.87
CA ASP A 165 15.65 28.54 -37.89
C ASP A 165 16.97 27.77 -37.70
N LEU A 166 17.48 27.82 -36.47
CA LEU A 166 18.71 27.15 -36.07
C LEU A 166 18.54 25.63 -36.15
N PRO A 167 19.57 24.87 -36.59
CA PRO A 167 19.49 23.41 -36.70
C PRO A 167 19.23 22.74 -35.34
N ALA A 168 18.50 21.62 -35.35
CA ALA A 168 18.17 20.84 -34.16
C ALA A 168 19.44 20.39 -33.43
N GLY A 169 19.69 21.00 -32.26
CA GLY A 169 20.89 20.79 -31.43
C GLY A 169 21.43 22.10 -30.82
N VAL A 170 21.39 23.21 -31.56
CA VAL A 170 21.82 24.54 -31.04
C VAL A 170 20.85 25.08 -29.98
N GLN A 171 19.58 24.68 -30.10
CA GLN A 171 18.48 25.08 -29.20
C GLN A 171 18.60 24.51 -27.77
N ASP A 172 19.42 23.45 -27.56
CA ASP A 172 19.67 22.87 -26.21
C ASP A 172 20.64 23.72 -25.36
N ALA A 173 21.35 24.68 -25.97
CA ALA A 173 22.28 25.58 -25.27
C ALA A 173 21.59 26.66 -24.43
N ILE A 174 20.26 26.80 -24.58
CA ILE A 174 19.42 27.87 -24.02
C ILE A 174 19.01 27.60 -22.55
N GLY A 175 19.44 26.49 -21.96
CA GLY A 175 18.95 26.13 -20.62
C GLY A 175 17.51 25.62 -20.61
N MET A 176 16.93 25.34 -21.78
CA MET A 176 15.60 24.77 -21.93
C MET A 176 15.68 23.50 -22.77
N ASP A 177 15.03 22.44 -22.29
CA ASP A 177 14.92 21.19 -23.03
C ASP A 177 14.00 21.46 -24.23
N TRP A 178 14.51 21.49 -25.46
CA TRP A 178 13.70 21.80 -26.65
C TRP A 178 12.48 20.86 -26.78
N ARG A 179 12.55 19.65 -26.21
CA ARG A 179 11.43 18.72 -26.06
C ARG A 179 10.24 19.32 -25.33
N THR A 180 10.50 20.17 -24.36
CA THR A 180 9.44 20.82 -23.59
C THR A 180 8.76 21.93 -24.36
N THR A 181 9.44 22.56 -25.32
CA THR A 181 8.86 23.66 -26.10
C THR A 181 8.20 23.18 -27.39
N GLU A 182 8.58 22.01 -27.91
CA GLU A 182 8.02 21.44 -29.15
C GLU A 182 6.55 20.96 -28.99
N HIS A 183 6.20 20.35 -27.85
CA HIS A 183 4.84 19.81 -27.59
C HIS A 183 4.08 20.63 -26.53
N MET A 184 4.41 21.92 -26.41
CA MET A 184 3.85 22.80 -25.38
C MET A 184 2.43 23.25 -25.74
N VAL A 185 1.51 23.16 -24.79
CA VAL A 185 0.20 23.84 -24.87
C VAL A 185 0.42 25.32 -24.56
N LYS A 186 0.30 26.17 -25.59
CA LYS A 186 0.47 27.63 -25.48
C LYS A 186 -0.73 28.21 -24.72
N LEU A 187 -0.50 28.89 -23.60
CA LEU A 187 -1.56 29.48 -22.78
C LEU A 187 -1.75 30.98 -23.07
N PHE A 188 -0.74 31.81 -22.80
CA PHE A 188 -0.83 33.27 -22.96
C PHE A 188 0.53 33.93 -23.22
N ASP A 189 0.50 35.14 -23.78
CA ASP A 189 1.67 36.00 -23.99
C ASP A 189 1.94 36.82 -22.71
N PRO A 190 3.08 36.66 -22.02
CA PRO A 190 3.35 37.34 -20.77
C PRO A 190 3.90 38.77 -20.97
N ARG A 191 4.25 39.18 -22.20
CA ARG A 191 4.86 40.50 -22.48
C ARG A 191 4.08 41.71 -21.93
N PRO A 192 2.74 41.82 -22.06
CA PRO A 192 2.00 42.96 -21.50
C PRO A 192 2.08 43.00 -19.96
N MET A 193 1.97 41.85 -19.31
CA MET A 193 2.08 41.72 -17.85
C MET A 193 3.50 42.06 -17.38
N LEU A 194 4.51 41.54 -18.06
CA LEU A 194 5.92 41.76 -17.72
C LEU A 194 6.33 43.22 -17.87
N ARG A 195 5.79 43.99 -18.84
CA ARG A 195 6.08 45.43 -18.96
C ARG A 195 5.67 46.22 -17.72
N VAL A 196 4.56 45.84 -17.08
CA VAL A 196 4.07 46.49 -15.84
C VAL A 196 4.81 45.95 -14.62
N LEU A 197 5.02 44.65 -14.57
CA LEU A 197 5.55 43.96 -13.40
C LEU A 197 7.07 44.14 -13.22
N THR A 198 7.83 44.21 -14.32
CA THR A 198 9.30 44.34 -14.28
C THR A 198 9.80 45.61 -13.57
N PRO A 199 9.28 46.83 -13.85
CA PRO A 199 9.69 48.02 -13.11
C PRO A 199 9.21 48.00 -11.65
N LEU A 200 8.01 47.46 -11.38
CA LEU A 200 7.45 47.36 -10.02
C LEU A 200 8.27 46.42 -9.11
N LEU A 201 8.74 45.30 -9.66
CA LEU A 201 9.51 44.30 -8.93
C LEU A 201 11.03 44.52 -9.04
N TYR A 202 11.50 45.58 -9.70
CA TYR A 202 12.92 45.94 -9.72
C TYR A 202 13.58 46.01 -8.32
N PRO A 203 12.96 46.58 -7.26
CA PRO A 203 13.56 46.61 -5.92
C PRO A 203 13.74 45.22 -5.28
N ILE A 204 13.04 44.19 -5.77
CA ILE A 204 13.18 42.80 -5.29
C ILE A 204 14.58 42.24 -5.56
N ARG A 205 15.35 42.85 -6.47
CA ARG A 205 16.77 42.49 -6.65
C ARG A 205 17.58 42.57 -5.35
N HIS A 206 17.19 43.43 -4.39
CA HIS A 206 17.86 43.57 -3.10
C HIS A 206 17.47 42.48 -2.08
N ILE A 207 16.41 41.71 -2.31
CA ILE A 207 15.99 40.59 -1.42
C ILE A 207 17.09 39.53 -1.29
N ILE A 208 18.02 39.47 -2.24
CA ILE A 208 19.17 38.58 -2.22
C ILE A 208 20.05 38.79 -0.99
N TYR A 209 20.20 40.04 -0.53
CA TYR A 209 20.98 40.34 0.68
C TYR A 209 20.27 39.88 1.95
N VAL A 210 18.94 39.81 1.93
CA VAL A 210 18.09 39.40 3.07
C VAL A 210 17.85 37.89 3.08
N THR A 211 17.93 37.23 1.93
CA THR A 211 17.73 35.78 1.77
C THR A 211 18.59 34.90 2.70
N PRO A 212 19.90 35.12 2.87
CA PRO A 212 20.70 34.30 3.79
C PRO A 212 20.27 34.47 5.26
N LEU A 213 19.85 35.68 5.65
CA LEU A 213 19.30 35.94 6.99
C LEU A 213 17.96 35.22 7.19
N LEU A 214 17.06 35.29 6.19
CA LEU A 214 15.78 34.57 6.22
C LEU A 214 15.96 33.05 6.26
N LEU A 215 16.93 32.51 5.52
CA LEU A 215 17.27 31.09 5.55
C LEU A 215 17.84 30.69 6.92
N PHE A 216 18.72 31.50 7.50
CA PHE A 216 19.27 31.24 8.82
C PHE A 216 18.16 31.20 9.90
N ILE A 217 17.26 32.19 9.90
CA ILE A 217 16.12 32.22 10.82
C ILE A 217 15.24 30.97 10.64
N ALA A 218 14.93 30.61 9.39
CA ALA A 218 14.14 29.41 9.08
C ALA A 218 14.80 28.12 9.61
N LEU A 219 16.11 27.96 9.39
CA LEU A 219 16.85 26.79 9.86
C LEU A 219 16.91 26.71 11.39
N VAL A 220 17.10 27.83 12.07
CA VAL A 220 17.08 27.89 13.54
C VAL A 220 15.71 27.51 14.09
N LEU A 221 14.62 28.03 13.51
CA LEU A 221 13.25 27.66 13.90
C LEU A 221 12.99 26.16 13.71
N LEU A 222 13.38 25.61 12.56
CA LEU A 222 13.20 24.18 12.27
C LEU A 222 14.03 23.29 13.19
N TYR A 223 15.25 23.69 13.53
CA TYR A 223 16.11 22.94 14.44
C TYR A 223 15.57 22.97 15.86
N GLN A 224 15.18 24.14 16.36
CA GLN A 224 14.69 24.31 17.72
C GLN A 224 13.33 23.62 17.94
N TYR A 225 12.46 23.63 16.93
CA TYR A 225 11.11 23.07 17.01
C TYR A 225 10.95 21.77 16.20
N TYR A 226 12.05 21.04 15.97
CA TYR A 226 12.06 19.78 15.22
C TYR A 226 10.94 18.79 15.57
N PRO A 227 10.69 18.43 16.86
CA PRO A 227 9.66 17.45 17.19
C PRO A 227 8.25 17.91 16.78
N LEU A 228 7.97 19.21 16.91
CA LEU A 228 6.68 19.82 16.59
C LEU A 228 6.47 19.87 15.07
N VAL A 229 7.53 20.18 14.30
CA VAL A 229 7.50 20.10 12.84
C VAL A 229 7.19 18.68 12.39
N THR A 230 7.82 17.66 12.99
CA THR A 230 7.60 16.27 12.58
C THR A 230 6.19 15.76 12.85
N GLU A 231 5.59 16.14 13.97
CA GLU A 231 4.20 15.80 14.31
C GLU A 231 3.21 16.46 13.34
N ASP A 232 3.37 17.76 13.09
CA ASP A 232 2.52 18.51 12.17
C ASP A 232 2.67 17.99 10.73
N LEU A 233 3.87 17.60 10.31
CA LEU A 233 4.13 17.03 8.97
C LEU A 233 3.42 15.68 8.76
N LEU A 234 3.37 14.86 9.80
CA LEU A 234 2.63 13.59 9.78
C LEU A 234 1.12 13.84 9.70
N SER A 235 0.61 14.84 10.42
CA SER A 235 -0.80 15.25 10.34
C SER A 235 -1.20 15.76 8.95
N LEU A 236 -0.28 16.45 8.26
CA LEU A 236 -0.51 16.95 6.89
C LEU A 236 -0.78 15.81 5.91
N HIS A 237 -0.08 14.68 6.06
CA HIS A 237 -0.27 13.49 5.22
C HIS A 237 -1.59 12.75 5.53
N ALA A 238 -2.18 12.97 6.71
CA ALA A 238 -3.50 12.46 7.07
C ALA A 238 -4.63 13.34 6.51
N ASN A 239 -4.43 14.66 6.45
CA ASN A 239 -5.47 15.62 6.06
C ASN A 239 -5.51 15.91 4.55
N ILE A 240 -4.38 15.87 3.85
CA ILE A 240 -4.28 16.24 2.44
C ILE A 240 -3.69 15.07 1.65
N SER A 241 -4.43 14.62 0.64
CA SER A 241 -3.97 13.54 -0.26
C SER A 241 -2.71 13.94 -1.03
N LEU A 242 -1.96 12.95 -1.53
CA LEU A 242 -0.79 13.20 -2.39
C LEU A 242 -1.15 14.02 -3.63
N ALA A 243 -2.32 13.77 -4.22
CA ALA A 243 -2.84 14.55 -5.35
C ALA A 243 -3.05 16.03 -4.97
N GLY A 244 -3.61 16.29 -3.77
CA GLY A 244 -3.77 17.65 -3.25
C GLY A 244 -2.45 18.41 -3.14
N HIS A 245 -1.40 17.74 -2.66
CA HIS A 245 -0.05 18.32 -2.61
C HIS A 245 0.49 18.66 -4.01
N LEU A 246 0.37 17.76 -4.98
CA LEU A 246 0.85 18.00 -6.34
C LEU A 246 0.13 19.18 -7.01
N ILE A 247 -1.19 19.30 -6.81
CA ILE A 247 -1.99 20.42 -7.31
C ILE A 247 -1.53 21.73 -6.66
N PHE A 248 -1.31 21.74 -5.35
CA PHE A 248 -0.81 22.91 -4.64
C PHE A 248 0.54 23.37 -5.18
N VAL A 249 1.50 22.45 -5.34
CA VAL A 249 2.84 22.74 -5.89
C VAL A 249 2.76 23.31 -7.30
N PHE A 250 1.87 22.75 -8.12
CA PHE A 250 1.68 23.15 -9.50
C PHE A 250 1.15 24.59 -9.62
N PHE A 251 0.17 24.99 -8.81
CA PHE A 251 -0.43 26.34 -8.90
C PHE A 251 0.30 27.42 -8.11
N THR A 252 1.12 27.05 -7.12
CA THR A 252 1.83 28.02 -6.27
C THR A 252 3.32 28.08 -6.62
N VAL A 253 4.09 27.06 -6.22
CA VAL A 253 5.55 27.03 -6.36
C VAL A 253 5.99 27.12 -7.82
N HIS A 254 5.37 26.36 -8.72
CA HIS A 254 5.77 26.34 -10.13
C HIS A 254 5.41 27.64 -10.87
N VAL A 255 4.26 28.26 -10.55
CA VAL A 255 3.87 29.55 -11.12
C VAL A 255 4.84 30.65 -10.67
N VAL A 256 5.12 30.76 -9.37
CA VAL A 256 6.02 31.80 -8.84
C VAL A 256 7.43 31.68 -9.40
N THR A 257 7.97 30.47 -9.46
CA THR A 257 9.33 30.23 -9.98
C THR A 257 9.43 30.50 -11.48
N THR A 258 8.40 30.18 -12.27
CA THR A 258 8.38 30.49 -13.70
C THR A 258 8.19 31.98 -13.97
N MET A 259 7.31 32.67 -13.23
CA MET A 259 7.17 34.12 -13.36
C MET A 259 8.47 34.84 -12.99
N THR A 260 9.17 34.38 -11.96
CA THR A 260 10.49 34.92 -11.58
C THR A 260 11.50 34.78 -12.72
N ALA A 261 11.57 33.61 -13.37
CA ALA A 261 12.44 33.40 -14.53
C ALA A 261 12.07 34.33 -15.71
N ALA A 262 10.78 34.56 -15.96
CA ALA A 262 10.29 35.44 -17.02
C ALA A 262 10.67 36.92 -16.79
N ILE A 263 10.57 37.41 -15.55
CA ILE A 263 10.99 38.76 -15.16
C ILE A 263 12.49 38.94 -15.37
N VAL A 264 13.29 37.98 -14.91
CA VAL A 264 14.76 38.04 -15.02
C VAL A 264 15.21 37.97 -16.48
N ALA A 265 14.58 37.12 -17.30
CA ALA A 265 14.81 37.06 -18.74
C ALA A 265 14.54 38.41 -19.41
N THR A 266 13.41 39.05 -19.09
CA THR A 266 13.02 40.35 -19.62
C THR A 266 14.01 41.45 -19.20
N ALA A 267 14.49 41.42 -17.94
CA ALA A 267 15.50 42.36 -17.45
C ALA A 267 16.84 42.26 -18.20
N TYR A 268 17.19 41.08 -18.70
CA TYR A 268 18.36 40.86 -19.56
C TYR A 268 18.09 41.00 -21.06
N LYS A 269 16.95 41.61 -21.45
CA LYS A 269 16.54 41.85 -22.84
C LYS A 269 16.34 40.58 -23.67
N VAL A 270 16.00 39.46 -23.02
CA VAL A 270 15.55 38.23 -23.69
C VAL A 270 14.04 38.34 -23.93
N SER A 271 13.56 38.02 -25.13
CA SER A 271 12.12 38.02 -25.40
C SER A 271 11.49 36.74 -24.84
N VAL A 272 10.49 36.92 -23.99
CA VAL A 272 9.63 35.82 -23.51
C VAL A 272 8.37 35.83 -24.35
N ASP A 273 8.25 34.88 -25.28
CA ASP A 273 7.22 34.95 -26.31
C ASP A 273 5.91 34.31 -25.87
N VAL A 274 5.96 33.19 -25.12
CA VAL A 274 4.77 32.42 -24.70
C VAL A 274 5.02 31.73 -23.35
N VAL A 275 4.03 31.75 -22.47
CA VAL A 275 3.92 30.84 -21.31
C VAL A 275 3.01 29.69 -21.69
N GLY A 276 3.42 28.46 -21.38
CA GLY A 276 2.63 27.27 -21.68
C GLY A 276 2.79 26.14 -20.68
N LEU A 277 2.07 25.06 -20.94
CA LEU A 277 2.11 23.83 -20.15
C LEU A 277 2.72 22.69 -20.95
N THR A 278 3.46 21.86 -20.24
CA THR A 278 4.09 20.65 -20.79
C THR A 278 4.01 19.52 -19.77
N PHE A 279 3.92 18.28 -20.25
CA PHE A 279 3.97 17.10 -19.40
C PHE A 279 5.41 16.57 -19.31
N THR A 280 6.08 16.83 -18.20
CA THR A 280 7.37 16.20 -17.89
C THR A 280 7.14 14.75 -17.47
N LEU A 281 8.03 13.84 -17.88
CA LEU A 281 7.91 12.38 -17.67
C LEU A 281 6.60 11.76 -18.21
N GLY A 282 5.85 12.49 -19.04
CA GLY A 282 4.59 12.04 -19.67
C GLY A 282 3.33 12.21 -18.83
N PHE A 283 3.42 12.55 -17.54
CA PHE A 283 2.23 12.65 -16.65
C PHE A 283 2.22 13.86 -15.70
N MET A 284 3.37 14.49 -15.41
CA MET A 284 3.42 15.63 -14.49
C MET A 284 3.32 16.94 -15.28
N PRO A 285 2.24 17.75 -15.11
CA PRO A 285 2.15 19.04 -15.77
C PRO A 285 3.14 20.03 -15.16
N ARG A 286 3.80 20.82 -16.00
CA ARG A 286 4.75 21.86 -15.58
C ARG A 286 4.59 23.11 -16.43
N TRP A 287 4.73 24.26 -15.77
CA TRP A 287 4.81 25.58 -16.40
C TRP A 287 6.16 25.76 -17.09
N VAL A 288 6.14 26.18 -18.36
CA VAL A 288 7.32 26.37 -19.22
C VAL A 288 7.21 27.71 -19.94
N LEU A 289 8.36 28.32 -20.21
CA LEU A 289 8.48 29.58 -20.96
C LEU A 289 9.12 29.28 -22.31
N LYS A 290 8.63 29.89 -23.38
CA LYS A 290 9.35 29.96 -24.66
C LYS A 290 10.10 31.28 -24.70
N MET A 291 11.43 31.22 -24.67
CA MET A 291 12.30 32.39 -24.74
C MET A 291 13.09 32.37 -26.04
N THR A 292 13.27 33.55 -26.65
CA THR A 292 14.00 33.72 -27.91
C THR A 292 15.15 34.69 -27.68
N GLY A 293 16.34 34.37 -28.22
CA GLY A 293 17.56 35.14 -27.98
C GLY A 293 18.33 34.82 -26.69
N ALA A 294 17.90 33.83 -25.90
CA ALA A 294 18.61 33.41 -24.69
C ALA A 294 19.97 32.72 -24.97
N GLU A 295 20.27 32.33 -26.23
CA GLU A 295 21.60 31.89 -26.67
C GLU A 295 22.69 32.97 -26.54
N ARG A 296 22.29 34.24 -26.51
CA ARG A 296 23.21 35.39 -26.45
C ARG A 296 23.55 35.79 -25.01
N LEU A 297 23.00 35.10 -24.01
CA LEU A 297 23.25 35.41 -22.60
C LEU A 297 24.70 35.11 -22.24
N SER A 298 25.29 36.02 -21.47
CA SER A 298 26.60 35.78 -20.89
C SER A 298 26.52 34.69 -19.81
N ARG A 299 27.67 34.13 -19.43
CA ARG A 299 27.78 33.14 -18.35
C ARG A 299 27.11 33.63 -17.06
N SER A 300 27.34 34.89 -16.68
CA SER A 300 26.75 35.47 -15.46
C SER A 300 25.24 35.64 -15.58
N GLN A 301 24.75 36.08 -16.74
CA GLN A 301 23.31 36.25 -16.97
C GLN A 301 22.58 34.90 -16.97
N THR A 302 23.20 33.84 -17.51
CA THR A 302 22.66 32.48 -17.48
C THR A 302 22.60 31.93 -16.05
N MET A 303 23.65 32.16 -15.24
CA MET A 303 23.63 31.82 -13.81
C MET A 303 22.53 32.57 -13.07
N TRP A 304 22.30 33.85 -13.37
CA TRP A 304 21.22 34.64 -12.77
C TRP A 304 19.82 34.16 -13.19
N LEU A 305 19.64 33.79 -14.46
CA LEU A 305 18.37 33.27 -14.97
C LEU A 305 17.93 32.03 -14.19
N HIS A 306 18.79 31.02 -14.07
CA HIS A 306 18.46 29.80 -13.33
C HIS A 306 18.59 29.97 -11.81
N GLY A 307 19.55 30.75 -11.33
CA GLY A 307 19.78 31.01 -9.92
C GLY A 307 18.63 31.77 -9.24
N SER A 308 17.98 32.69 -9.97
CA SER A 308 16.81 33.42 -9.45
C SER A 308 15.66 32.49 -9.06
N THR A 309 15.44 31.41 -9.80
CA THR A 309 14.41 30.42 -9.48
C THR A 309 14.73 29.63 -8.22
N LEU A 310 16.01 29.32 -7.96
CA LEU A 310 16.46 28.67 -6.74
C LEU A 310 16.32 29.60 -5.53
N ILE A 311 16.71 30.86 -5.69
CA ILE A 311 16.56 31.90 -4.67
C ILE A 311 15.07 32.08 -4.33
N SER A 312 14.18 32.13 -5.33
CA SER A 312 12.74 32.24 -5.07
C SER A 312 12.19 31.06 -4.25
N ARG A 313 12.67 29.83 -4.50
CA ARG A 313 12.30 28.66 -3.68
C ARG A 313 12.83 28.73 -2.26
N VAL A 314 14.06 29.22 -2.07
CA VAL A 314 14.65 29.45 -0.74
C VAL A 314 13.86 30.51 0.03
N VAL A 315 13.48 31.61 -0.62
CA VAL A 315 12.64 32.66 0.01
C VAL A 315 11.27 32.10 0.40
N MET A 316 10.62 31.33 -0.48
CA MET A 316 9.33 30.69 -0.17
C MET A 316 9.45 29.64 0.95
N PHE A 317 10.55 28.88 0.99
CA PHE A 317 10.85 27.96 2.08
C PHE A 317 10.96 28.70 3.42
N SER A 318 11.73 29.79 3.45
CA SER A 318 11.91 30.61 4.65
C SER A 318 10.60 31.25 5.11
N LEU A 319 9.87 31.89 4.20
CA LEU A 319 8.58 32.51 4.52
C LEU A 319 7.54 31.47 4.97
N GLY A 320 7.49 30.29 4.33
CA GLY A 320 6.60 29.20 4.72
C GLY A 320 6.89 28.69 6.14
N SER A 321 8.18 28.54 6.49
CA SER A 321 8.59 28.12 7.85
C SER A 321 8.21 29.16 8.91
N MET A 322 8.36 30.45 8.61
CA MET A 322 8.00 31.54 9.52
C MET A 322 6.48 31.68 9.64
N LEU A 323 5.74 31.52 8.54
CA LEU A 323 4.29 31.56 8.53
C LEU A 323 3.72 30.40 9.36
N TRP A 324 4.25 29.19 9.19
CA TRP A 324 3.89 28.03 10.01
C TRP A 324 4.11 28.35 11.49
N TYR A 325 5.32 28.77 11.88
CA TYR A 325 5.63 29.08 13.28
C TYR A 325 4.72 30.17 13.86
N SER A 326 4.50 31.26 13.12
CA SER A 326 3.71 32.41 13.60
C SER A 326 2.22 32.13 13.75
N THR A 327 1.67 31.19 13.00
CA THR A 327 0.21 30.93 12.95
C THR A 327 -0.18 29.60 13.58
N ARG A 328 0.80 28.81 14.04
CA ARG A 328 0.62 27.46 14.60
C ARG A 328 -0.35 27.42 15.77
N ASP A 329 -0.19 28.32 16.74
CA ASP A 329 -0.99 28.32 17.98
C ASP A 329 -2.45 28.73 17.74
N GLN A 330 -2.76 29.33 16.58
CA GLN A 330 -4.10 29.81 16.24
C GLN A 330 -4.99 28.76 15.56
N GLN A 331 -4.50 27.52 15.36
CA GLN A 331 -5.20 26.44 14.63
C GLN A 331 -5.80 26.88 13.27
N SER A 332 -5.14 27.84 12.60
CA SER A 332 -5.60 28.41 11.33
C SER A 332 -5.17 27.52 10.15
N GLU A 333 -5.98 27.49 9.08
CA GLU A 333 -5.58 26.94 7.77
C GLU A 333 -4.27 27.56 7.25
N LEU A 334 -3.92 28.77 7.70
CA LEU A 334 -2.66 29.45 7.37
C LEU A 334 -1.43 28.66 7.84
N ALA A 335 -1.49 27.97 8.98
CA ALA A 335 -0.37 27.17 9.47
C ALA A 335 -0.12 25.97 8.54
N GLN A 336 -1.19 25.33 8.06
CA GLN A 336 -1.11 24.21 7.12
C GLN A 336 -0.58 24.67 5.75
N THR A 337 -1.02 25.82 5.24
CA THR A 337 -0.48 26.38 3.99
C THR A 337 0.99 26.79 4.12
N GLY A 338 1.41 27.34 5.26
CA GLY A 338 2.82 27.62 5.56
C GLY A 338 3.68 26.34 5.56
N LEU A 339 3.18 25.28 6.21
CA LEU A 339 3.83 23.97 6.23
C LEU A 339 3.93 23.35 4.83
N LEU A 340 2.87 23.46 4.02
CA LEU A 340 2.85 23.03 2.62
C LEU A 340 3.92 23.76 1.79
N PHE A 341 4.04 25.08 1.93
CA PHE A 341 5.08 25.86 1.24
C PHE A 341 6.49 25.43 1.65
N PHE A 342 6.72 25.31 2.96
CA PHE A 342 7.99 24.84 3.52
C PHE A 342 8.37 23.47 2.94
N PHE A 343 7.50 22.47 3.08
CA PHE A 343 7.76 21.10 2.69
C PHE A 343 7.94 20.95 1.18
N SER A 344 7.06 21.59 0.40
CA SER A 344 7.09 21.57 -1.06
C SER A 344 8.36 22.19 -1.62
N CYS A 345 8.79 23.34 -1.08
CA CYS A 345 10.02 23.99 -1.49
C CYS A 345 11.26 23.20 -1.06
N ALA A 346 11.24 22.56 0.12
CA ALA A 346 12.32 21.69 0.59
C ALA A 346 12.53 20.49 -0.33
N ILE A 347 11.46 19.73 -0.61
CA ILE A 347 11.50 18.61 -1.57
C ILE A 347 11.90 19.11 -2.95
N GLY A 348 11.30 20.21 -3.40
CA GLY A 348 11.60 20.80 -4.70
C GLY A 348 13.06 21.23 -4.84
N LEU A 349 13.71 21.71 -3.77
CA LEU A 349 15.14 22.07 -3.78
C LEU A 349 16.03 20.83 -3.77
N LEU A 350 15.73 19.83 -2.95
CA LEU A 350 16.54 18.61 -2.81
C LEU A 350 16.40 17.64 -3.99
N VAL A 351 15.18 17.50 -4.53
CA VAL A 351 14.83 16.46 -5.50
C VAL A 351 14.89 16.96 -6.94
N GLU A 352 14.35 18.16 -7.20
CA GLU A 352 14.12 18.62 -8.58
C GLU A 352 15.07 19.75 -8.98
N ALA A 353 14.93 20.92 -8.35
CA ALA A 353 15.50 22.17 -8.83
C ALA A 353 16.96 22.37 -8.41
N GLY A 354 17.34 22.04 -7.17
CA GLY A 354 18.69 22.28 -6.65
C GLY A 354 19.69 21.17 -6.99
N ASN A 355 19.21 19.98 -7.32
CA ASN A 355 20.08 18.85 -7.62
C ASN A 355 20.67 18.93 -9.05
N PRO A 356 21.99 19.00 -9.22
CA PRO A 356 22.61 19.10 -10.54
C PRO A 356 22.55 17.80 -11.36
N LEU A 357 22.06 16.69 -10.80
CA LEU A 357 21.97 15.39 -11.47
C LEU A 357 20.77 15.27 -12.43
N ILE A 358 19.75 16.12 -12.28
CA ILE A 358 18.60 16.23 -13.22
C ILE A 358 18.78 17.47 -14.09
N LYS A 359 18.34 17.42 -15.35
CA LYS A 359 18.28 18.57 -16.27
C LYS A 359 17.24 19.59 -15.79
N ALA A 360 17.57 20.32 -14.72
CA ALA A 360 16.78 21.34 -14.06
C ALA A 360 17.66 22.57 -13.74
N ASN A 361 17.17 23.50 -12.92
CA ASN A 361 17.84 24.78 -12.66
C ASN A 361 19.25 24.63 -12.06
N GLY A 362 19.46 23.65 -11.17
CA GLY A 362 20.76 23.34 -10.58
C GLY A 362 21.76 22.77 -11.59
N TYR A 363 21.31 21.94 -12.53
CA TYR A 363 22.15 21.48 -13.64
C TYR A 363 22.61 22.66 -14.50
N TYR A 364 21.70 23.56 -14.87
CA TYR A 364 22.07 24.70 -15.71
C TYR A 364 23.00 25.67 -15.00
N LEU A 365 22.82 25.88 -13.69
CA LEU A 365 23.74 26.66 -12.87
C LEU A 365 25.15 26.07 -12.88
N VAL A 366 25.28 24.76 -12.65
CA VAL A 366 26.59 24.06 -12.70
C VAL A 366 27.16 24.06 -14.11
N SER A 367 26.33 23.88 -15.15
CA SER A 367 26.76 23.92 -16.55
C SER A 367 27.31 25.29 -16.94
N ALA A 368 26.66 26.37 -16.50
CA ALA A 368 27.13 27.74 -16.69
C ALA A 368 28.38 28.02 -15.84
N TYR A 369 28.47 27.46 -14.63
CA TYR A 369 29.67 27.57 -13.80
C TYR A 369 30.88 26.89 -14.44
N ILE A 370 30.71 25.71 -15.03
CA ILE A 370 31.79 24.95 -15.70
C ILE A 370 32.02 25.46 -17.15
N ASN A 371 31.18 26.37 -17.64
CA ASN A 371 31.18 26.86 -19.02
C ASN A 371 31.00 25.74 -20.06
N GLU A 372 30.21 24.73 -19.72
CA GLU A 372 29.94 23.56 -20.55
C GLU A 372 28.41 23.37 -20.68
N PRO A 373 27.77 23.91 -21.74
CA PRO A 373 26.31 23.91 -21.87
C PRO A 373 25.70 22.49 -21.96
N HIS A 374 26.47 21.51 -22.43
CA HIS A 374 26.01 20.14 -22.66
C HIS A 374 26.66 19.11 -21.73
N LEU A 375 26.92 19.50 -20.48
CA LEU A 375 27.58 18.69 -19.45
C LEU A 375 27.05 17.24 -19.37
N ARG A 376 25.71 17.05 -19.33
CA ARG A 376 25.10 15.71 -19.22
C ARG A 376 25.25 14.88 -20.50
N ALA A 377 25.18 15.50 -21.67
CA ALA A 377 25.39 14.83 -22.95
C ALA A 377 26.81 14.28 -23.04
N ARG A 378 27.77 15.17 -22.76
CA ARG A 378 29.20 14.85 -22.77
C ARG A 378 29.58 13.79 -21.73
N ALA A 379 28.96 13.83 -20.56
CA ALA A 379 29.11 12.82 -19.52
C ALA A 379 28.58 11.45 -19.95
N TYR A 380 27.37 11.40 -20.52
CA TYR A 380 26.79 10.15 -20.99
C TYR A 380 27.57 9.53 -22.15
N THR A 381 28.06 10.34 -23.09
CA THR A 381 28.95 9.86 -24.15
C THR A 381 30.27 9.33 -23.59
N ALA A 382 30.85 9.98 -22.58
CA ALA A 382 32.04 9.48 -21.90
C ALA A 382 31.81 8.10 -21.27
N LEU A 383 30.69 7.92 -20.56
CA LEU A 383 30.30 6.63 -19.98
C LEU A 383 30.06 5.56 -21.05
N MET A 384 29.32 5.88 -22.11
CA MET A 384 29.03 4.94 -23.19
C MET A 384 30.27 4.54 -23.98
N ASN A 385 31.20 5.47 -24.20
CA ASN A 385 32.49 5.19 -24.83
C ASN A 385 33.32 4.24 -23.96
N LYS A 386 33.36 4.48 -22.65
CA LYS A 386 34.06 3.60 -21.69
C LYS A 386 33.44 2.19 -21.61
N MET A 387 32.11 2.08 -21.63
CA MET A 387 31.42 0.77 -21.60
C MET A 387 31.50 0.00 -22.92
N ARG A 388 31.51 0.68 -24.06
CA ARG A 388 31.57 0.04 -25.39
C ARG A 388 32.99 -0.21 -25.88
N GLY A 389 34.02 0.11 -25.09
CA GLY A 389 35.42 0.02 -25.52
C GLY A 389 35.73 0.91 -26.73
N GLY A 390 35.05 2.05 -26.86
CA GLY A 390 35.13 2.91 -28.04
C GLY A 390 36.45 3.69 -28.14
N VAL A 391 36.99 3.81 -29.36
CA VAL A 391 38.27 4.47 -29.67
C VAL A 391 38.21 6.01 -29.61
N TYR A 392 37.03 6.60 -29.40
CA TYR A 392 36.88 8.07 -29.27
C TYR A 392 37.39 8.58 -27.90
N ARG A 393 38.68 8.98 -27.85
CA ARG A 393 39.39 9.52 -26.67
C ARG A 393 39.06 10.97 -26.29
N ALA A 394 38.14 11.65 -26.98
CA ALA A 394 37.90 13.09 -26.77
C ALA A 394 37.29 13.45 -25.39
N SER A 395 36.77 12.48 -24.63
CA SER A 395 36.12 12.75 -23.34
C SER A 395 36.48 11.75 -22.24
N ASP A 396 37.75 11.37 -22.14
CA ASP A 396 38.23 10.36 -21.19
C ASP A 396 38.44 10.92 -19.76
N ASN A 397 37.51 11.77 -19.28
CA ASN A 397 37.60 12.37 -17.96
C ASN A 397 36.77 11.56 -16.96
N SER A 398 37.44 10.92 -15.99
CA SER A 398 36.81 10.04 -14.98
C SER A 398 35.69 10.75 -14.20
N LEU A 399 35.80 12.06 -13.99
CA LEU A 399 34.79 12.90 -13.34
C LEU A 399 33.48 13.00 -14.14
N LEU A 400 33.56 13.07 -15.47
CA LEU A 400 32.37 13.10 -16.33
C LEU A 400 31.67 11.73 -16.34
N VAL A 401 32.45 10.65 -16.34
CA VAL A 401 31.92 9.28 -16.22
C VAL A 401 31.22 9.09 -14.87
N LEU A 402 31.84 9.56 -13.78
CA LEU A 402 31.27 9.52 -12.44
C LEU A 402 29.95 10.30 -12.39
N TYR A 403 29.92 11.53 -12.91
CA TYR A 403 28.71 12.34 -13.01
C TYR A 403 27.61 11.65 -13.84
N ALA A 404 27.95 10.99 -14.95
CA ALA A 404 26.99 10.23 -15.75
C ALA A 404 26.36 9.07 -14.96
N ILE A 405 27.17 8.31 -14.21
CA ILE A 405 26.68 7.22 -13.35
C ILE A 405 25.76 7.78 -12.27
N LEU A 406 26.19 8.82 -11.54
CA LEU A 406 25.38 9.49 -10.52
C LEU A 406 24.06 10.03 -11.08
N SER A 407 24.06 10.61 -12.29
CA SER A 407 22.85 11.10 -12.94
C SER A 407 21.89 9.97 -13.32
N ILE A 408 22.40 8.85 -13.84
CA ILE A 408 21.58 7.68 -14.20
C ILE A 408 21.01 7.02 -12.94
N THR A 409 21.83 6.77 -11.93
CA THR A 409 21.38 6.14 -10.67
C THR A 409 20.33 7.00 -9.98
N TYR A 410 20.51 8.32 -9.98
CA TYR A 410 19.55 9.24 -9.41
C TYR A 410 18.20 9.26 -10.14
N ILE A 411 18.21 9.19 -11.47
CA ILE A 411 16.98 9.09 -12.26
C ILE A 411 16.26 7.77 -12.02
N ILE A 412 16.99 6.67 -11.92
CA ILE A 412 16.40 5.36 -11.55
C ILE A 412 15.79 5.44 -10.16
N LEU A 413 16.49 6.05 -9.19
CA LEU A 413 15.97 6.26 -7.84
C LEU A 413 14.66 7.06 -7.85
N ILE A 414 14.56 8.12 -8.65
CA ILE A 414 13.33 8.92 -8.77
C ILE A 414 12.21 8.12 -9.41
N ILE A 415 12.49 7.34 -10.45
CA ILE A 415 11.47 6.48 -11.08
C ILE A 415 10.96 5.43 -10.09
N LEU A 416 11.86 4.81 -9.31
CA LEU A 416 11.51 3.86 -8.26
C LEU A 416 10.71 4.54 -7.15
N LEU A 417 11.11 5.74 -6.72
CA LEU A 417 10.38 6.53 -5.72
C LEU A 417 8.97 6.89 -6.20
N ALA A 418 8.83 7.33 -7.45
CA ALA A 418 7.53 7.62 -8.06
C ALA A 418 6.66 6.37 -8.19
N GLY A 419 7.25 5.24 -8.59
CA GLY A 419 6.57 3.95 -8.62
C GLY A 419 6.13 3.47 -7.24
N TRP A 420 6.95 3.68 -6.21
CA TRP A 420 6.61 3.37 -4.82
C TRP A 420 5.49 4.27 -4.29
N MET A 421 5.52 5.57 -4.59
CA MET A 421 4.44 6.49 -4.24
C MET A 421 3.13 6.10 -4.92
N LEU A 422 3.17 5.73 -6.20
CA LEU A 422 2.01 5.22 -6.92
C LEU A 422 1.50 3.91 -6.30
N ALA A 423 2.40 2.97 -5.99
CA ALA A 423 2.03 1.72 -5.32
C ALA A 423 1.33 1.99 -3.99
N LYS A 424 1.89 2.88 -3.15
CA LYS A 424 1.28 3.27 -1.87
C LYS A 424 -0.12 3.86 -2.06
N TYR A 425 -0.28 4.76 -3.04
CA TYR A 425 -1.57 5.39 -3.35
C TYR A 425 -2.61 4.35 -3.83
N VAL A 426 -2.21 3.46 -4.73
CA VAL A 426 -3.10 2.45 -5.32
C VAL A 426 -3.45 1.33 -4.33
N ILE A 427 -2.55 0.99 -3.41
CA ILE A 427 -2.78 0.01 -2.34
C ILE A 427 -3.65 0.62 -1.23
N GLY A 428 -3.38 1.86 -0.81
CA GLY A 428 -4.06 2.52 0.30
C GLY A 428 -5.42 3.10 -0.06
N ASP A 429 -5.47 4.02 -1.02
CA ASP A 429 -6.69 4.80 -1.30
C ASP A 429 -7.65 4.08 -2.26
N LEU A 430 -7.13 3.25 -3.16
CA LEU A 430 -7.92 2.55 -4.18
C LEU A 430 -8.19 1.07 -3.85
N ASN A 431 -7.61 0.53 -2.76
CA ASN A 431 -7.81 -0.86 -2.30
C ASN A 431 -7.63 -1.93 -3.39
N LEU A 432 -6.72 -1.71 -4.35
CA LEU A 432 -6.53 -2.58 -5.50
C LEU A 432 -5.69 -3.84 -5.22
N GLY A 433 -5.30 -4.08 -3.96
CA GLY A 433 -4.60 -5.30 -3.53
C GLY A 433 -3.36 -5.63 -4.38
N GLY A 434 -3.21 -6.90 -4.78
CA GLY A 434 -2.07 -7.36 -5.60
C GLY A 434 -2.00 -6.77 -7.01
N SER A 435 -3.09 -6.25 -7.55
CA SER A 435 -3.11 -5.60 -8.88
C SER A 435 -2.36 -4.26 -8.88
N ALA A 436 -2.26 -3.61 -7.72
CA ALA A 436 -1.47 -2.40 -7.53
C ALA A 436 0.02 -2.59 -7.86
N ILE A 437 0.55 -3.78 -7.59
CA ILE A 437 1.95 -4.12 -7.87
C ILE A 437 2.19 -4.17 -9.38
N ILE A 438 1.25 -4.74 -10.15
CA ILE A 438 1.36 -4.78 -11.62
C ILE A 438 1.26 -3.37 -12.21
N ILE A 439 0.34 -2.55 -11.72
CA ILE A 439 0.21 -1.15 -12.17
C ILE A 439 1.49 -0.37 -11.87
N ALA A 440 2.05 -0.53 -10.67
CA ALA A 440 3.29 0.14 -10.28
C ALA A 440 4.49 -0.34 -11.10
N ILE A 441 4.64 -1.64 -11.32
CA ILE A 441 5.71 -2.21 -12.15
C ILE A 441 5.55 -1.76 -13.61
N GLY A 442 4.33 -1.81 -14.15
CA GLY A 442 4.02 -1.34 -15.50
C GLY A 442 4.35 0.14 -15.67
N PHE A 443 4.01 0.97 -14.67
CA PHE A 443 4.35 2.38 -14.64
C PHE A 443 5.87 2.64 -14.56
N ILE A 444 6.60 1.89 -13.73
CA ILE A 444 8.07 1.95 -13.67
C ILE A 444 8.69 1.57 -15.01
N VAL A 445 8.23 0.48 -15.64
CA VAL A 445 8.71 0.03 -16.94
C VAL A 445 8.42 1.06 -18.03
N TYR A 446 7.22 1.66 -18.01
CA TYR A 446 6.85 2.75 -18.90
C TYR A 446 7.77 3.97 -18.73
N LEU A 447 8.01 4.42 -17.51
CA LEU A 447 8.91 5.54 -17.22
C LEU A 447 10.36 5.22 -17.61
N MET A 448 10.83 4.00 -17.36
CA MET A 448 12.15 3.55 -17.80
C MET A 448 12.27 3.54 -19.33
N TRP A 449 11.23 3.10 -20.04
CA TRP A 449 11.19 3.12 -21.51
C TRP A 449 11.18 4.55 -22.06
N LEU A 450 10.39 5.44 -21.46
CA LEU A 450 10.32 6.86 -21.83
C LEU A 450 11.67 7.56 -21.61
N ASN A 451 12.34 7.23 -20.50
CA ASN A 451 13.69 7.72 -20.20
C ASN A 451 14.75 7.17 -21.17
N TYR A 452 14.72 5.86 -21.44
CA TYR A 452 15.65 5.18 -22.35
C TYR A 452 15.52 5.71 -23.79
N SER A 453 14.30 5.84 -24.29
CA SER A 453 14.03 6.40 -25.62
C SER A 453 14.48 7.86 -25.73
N GLY A 454 14.25 8.66 -24.67
CA GLY A 454 14.76 10.01 -24.54
C GLY A 454 16.29 10.08 -24.59
N LEU A 455 16.99 9.24 -23.83
CA LEU A 455 18.47 9.17 -23.85
C LEU A 455 19.01 8.77 -25.23
N ARG A 456 18.36 7.81 -25.90
CA ARG A 456 18.78 7.35 -27.23
C ARG A 456 18.66 8.45 -28.29
N LYS A 457 17.52 9.15 -28.36
CA LYS A 457 17.33 10.28 -29.28
C LYS A 457 18.33 11.41 -28.99
N PHE A 458 18.66 11.62 -27.71
CA PHE A 458 19.58 12.67 -27.29
C PHE A 458 21.02 12.39 -27.73
N ALA A 459 21.51 11.15 -27.57
CA ALA A 459 22.83 10.75 -28.06
C ALA A 459 22.96 10.96 -29.58
N GLN A 460 21.92 10.62 -30.35
CA GLN A 460 21.89 10.80 -31.81
C GLN A 460 21.90 12.28 -32.23
N ASN A 461 21.21 13.16 -31.49
CA ASN A 461 21.20 14.61 -31.79
C ASN A 461 22.55 15.25 -31.45
N TRP A 462 23.16 14.86 -30.33
CA TRP A 462 24.49 15.33 -29.93
C TRP A 462 25.58 14.92 -30.92
N GLU A 463 25.58 13.68 -31.39
CA GLU A 463 26.52 13.21 -32.42
C GLU A 463 26.37 14.01 -33.72
N ARG A 464 25.13 14.30 -34.15
CA ARG A 464 24.82 15.16 -35.31
C ARG A 464 25.35 16.60 -35.11
N GLN A 465 25.18 17.17 -33.93
CA GLN A 465 25.70 18.51 -33.60
C GLN A 465 27.22 18.56 -33.58
N GLN A 466 27.91 17.58 -32.97
CA GLN A 466 29.38 17.53 -33.01
C GLN A 466 29.91 17.31 -34.43
N GLN A 467 29.19 16.60 -35.29
CA GLN A 467 29.56 16.49 -36.70
C GLN A 467 29.43 17.85 -37.42
N PHE A 468 28.38 18.60 -37.13
CA PHE A 468 28.17 19.96 -37.64
C PHE A 468 29.23 20.96 -37.10
N ASP A 469 29.55 20.93 -35.80
CA ASP A 469 30.58 21.79 -35.20
C ASP A 469 31.99 21.44 -35.70
N ARG A 470 32.30 20.14 -35.88
CA ARG A 470 33.55 19.69 -36.53
C ARG A 470 33.63 20.10 -38.00
N TRP A 471 32.49 20.25 -38.67
CA TRP A 471 32.43 20.78 -40.03
C TRP A 471 32.59 22.31 -40.06
N ARG A 472 31.95 23.04 -39.14
CA ARG A 472 32.15 24.49 -38.96
C ARG A 472 33.60 24.84 -38.62
N ASN A 473 34.26 24.01 -37.80
CA ASN A 473 35.64 24.22 -37.34
C ASN A 473 36.71 23.55 -38.22
N ARG A 474 36.35 23.04 -39.41
CA ARG A 474 37.26 22.30 -40.32
C ARG A 474 38.27 23.18 -41.08
N ALA A 475 38.72 24.28 -40.48
CA ALA A 475 39.88 25.06 -40.91
C ALA A 475 41.20 24.62 -40.24
N ILE A 476 41.18 23.69 -39.28
CA ILE A 476 42.39 23.22 -38.59
C ILE A 476 42.49 21.68 -38.69
N PRO A 477 43.50 21.13 -39.39
CA PRO A 477 43.66 19.69 -39.51
C PRO A 477 44.41 19.16 -38.29
N VAL A 478 43.79 18.26 -37.52
CA VAL A 478 44.52 17.38 -36.57
C VAL A 478 44.03 15.94 -36.75
N GLY A 479 44.96 15.10 -37.25
CA GLY A 479 45.02 13.64 -37.21
C GLY A 479 43.69 12.86 -37.15
N ALA A 480 43.22 12.41 -38.30
CA ALA A 480 42.13 11.42 -38.39
C ALA A 480 42.66 10.02 -38.06
N VAL A 481 42.29 9.48 -36.89
CA VAL A 481 42.44 8.06 -36.55
C VAL A 481 41.23 7.28 -37.05
N GLU A 482 41.53 6.13 -37.64
CA GLU A 482 40.64 5.16 -38.27
C GLU A 482 39.52 4.68 -37.34
N GLY A 483 38.30 4.56 -37.88
CA GLY A 483 37.15 4.02 -37.17
C GLY A 483 36.40 3.01 -38.02
N GLU A 484 36.52 1.73 -37.69
CA GLU A 484 35.67 0.65 -38.20
C GLU A 484 34.25 0.74 -37.63
N VAL A 485 33.27 0.52 -38.50
CA VAL A 485 31.84 0.50 -38.17
C VAL A 485 31.45 -0.94 -37.81
N ILE A 486 31.18 -1.21 -36.53
CA ILE A 486 30.62 -2.49 -36.10
C ILE A 486 29.10 -2.49 -36.28
N THR A 487 28.59 -3.45 -37.04
CA THR A 487 27.17 -3.75 -37.22
C THR A 487 26.57 -4.39 -35.98
N LYS A 488 25.41 -3.90 -35.52
CA LYS A 488 24.66 -4.49 -34.39
C LYS A 488 24.03 -5.83 -34.78
N HIS A 489 24.23 -6.85 -33.95
CA HIS A 489 23.44 -8.09 -34.01
C HIS A 489 22.02 -7.89 -33.46
N PRO A 490 21.01 -8.61 -34.00
CA PRO A 490 19.65 -8.58 -33.48
C PRO A 490 19.55 -9.32 -32.12
N ASN A 491 19.09 -8.61 -31.09
CA ASN A 491 18.94 -9.14 -29.73
C ASN A 491 17.70 -10.04 -29.59
N TYR A 492 17.83 -11.33 -29.88
CA TYR A 492 16.81 -12.36 -29.60
C TYR A 492 16.46 -12.49 -28.10
N TRP A 493 17.37 -12.09 -27.21
CA TRP A 493 17.16 -12.07 -25.76
C TRP A 493 15.90 -11.29 -25.33
N LYS A 494 15.56 -10.19 -26.03
CA LYS A 494 14.38 -9.38 -25.68
C LYS A 494 13.07 -10.15 -25.88
N TRP A 495 13.00 -10.95 -26.93
CA TRP A 495 11.86 -11.81 -27.23
C TRP A 495 11.83 -13.05 -26.32
N ALA A 496 13.00 -13.60 -25.97
CA ALA A 496 13.11 -14.68 -25.01
C ALA A 496 12.63 -14.26 -23.60
N VAL A 497 12.98 -13.05 -23.15
CA VAL A 497 12.49 -12.48 -21.89
C VAL A 497 10.98 -12.22 -21.95
N LEU A 498 10.47 -11.69 -23.05
CA LEU A 498 9.03 -11.49 -23.24
C LEU A 498 8.27 -12.83 -23.18
N ALA A 499 8.75 -13.85 -23.90
CA ALA A 499 8.16 -15.19 -23.89
C ALA A 499 8.20 -15.82 -22.48
N PHE A 500 9.29 -15.63 -21.73
CA PHE A 500 9.40 -16.09 -20.35
C PHE A 500 8.33 -15.45 -19.44
N PHE A 501 8.12 -14.13 -19.53
CA PHE A 501 7.06 -13.45 -18.77
C PHE A 501 5.65 -13.89 -19.18
N VAL A 502 5.42 -14.16 -20.47
CA VAL A 502 4.13 -14.69 -20.96
C VAL A 502 3.88 -16.10 -20.42
N ILE A 503 4.88 -16.97 -20.40
CA ILE A 503 4.76 -18.32 -19.82
C ILE A 503 4.46 -18.22 -18.31
N LEU A 504 5.10 -17.28 -17.61
CA LEU A 504 4.90 -17.06 -16.18
C LEU A 504 3.46 -16.64 -15.83
N LEU A 505 2.77 -15.94 -16.74
CA LEU A 505 1.35 -15.56 -16.58
C LEU A 505 0.37 -16.75 -16.57
N PHE A 506 0.73 -17.89 -17.16
CA PHE A 506 -0.11 -19.09 -17.23
C PHE A 506 0.23 -20.16 -16.19
N LEU A 507 1.25 -19.95 -15.35
CA LEU A 507 1.58 -20.90 -14.29
C LEU A 507 0.44 -20.97 -13.24
N PRO A 508 0.20 -22.16 -12.63
CA PRO A 508 -0.78 -22.29 -11.56
C PRO A 508 -0.27 -21.62 -10.29
N TYR A 509 -0.93 -20.54 -9.87
CA TYR A 509 -0.64 -19.80 -8.65
C TYR A 509 -1.61 -20.20 -7.52
N PRO A 510 -1.10 -20.56 -6.33
CA PRO A 510 -1.93 -20.76 -5.16
C PRO A 510 -2.38 -19.40 -4.59
N TYR A 511 -3.62 -18.98 -4.87
CA TYR A 511 -4.18 -17.76 -4.29
C TYR A 511 -4.69 -18.03 -2.88
N GLU A 512 -4.05 -17.43 -1.89
CA GLU A 512 -4.43 -17.50 -0.48
C GLU A 512 -5.20 -16.24 -0.08
N ALA A 513 -6.42 -16.41 0.42
CA ALA A 513 -7.17 -15.30 1.00
C ALA A 513 -6.50 -14.90 2.32
N GLY A 514 -5.99 -13.67 2.39
CA GLY A 514 -5.25 -13.15 3.53
C GLY A 514 -6.03 -12.05 4.25
N GLY A 515 -5.85 -11.98 5.56
CA GLY A 515 -6.51 -11.00 6.41
C GLY A 515 -5.76 -10.77 7.71
N GLY A 516 -5.97 -9.59 8.31
CA GLY A 516 -5.55 -9.36 9.68
C GLY A 516 -6.30 -10.32 10.61
N PHE A 517 -5.64 -10.86 11.64
CA PHE A 517 -6.33 -11.68 12.63
C PHE A 517 -6.02 -11.21 14.05
N THR A 518 -6.93 -11.53 14.96
CA THR A 518 -6.79 -11.34 16.40
C THR A 518 -7.10 -12.65 17.11
N ILE A 519 -6.32 -12.96 18.14
CA ILE A 519 -6.47 -14.20 18.91
C ILE A 519 -7.45 -13.97 20.06
N TYR A 520 -8.42 -14.87 20.17
CA TYR A 520 -9.35 -14.99 21.28
C TYR A 520 -9.23 -16.37 21.94
N PRO A 521 -9.53 -16.47 23.24
CA PRO A 521 -9.58 -17.76 23.89
C PRO A 521 -10.77 -18.57 23.36
N LEU A 522 -10.63 -19.90 23.25
CA LEU A 522 -11.76 -20.75 22.86
C LEU A 522 -12.90 -20.68 23.88
N ARG A 523 -12.56 -20.59 25.16
CA ARG A 523 -13.51 -20.42 26.25
C ARG A 523 -13.00 -19.33 27.20
N LYS A 524 -13.86 -18.37 27.49
CA LYS A 524 -13.66 -17.35 28.52
C LYS A 524 -14.81 -17.47 29.51
N GLN A 525 -14.48 -17.60 30.79
CA GLN A 525 -15.48 -17.68 31.85
C GLN A 525 -15.14 -16.67 32.94
N VAL A 526 -16.17 -16.03 33.50
CA VAL A 526 -16.01 -15.16 34.66
C VAL A 526 -16.40 -15.97 35.89
N LEU A 527 -15.48 -16.08 36.83
CA LEU A 527 -15.70 -16.76 38.10
C LEU A 527 -16.33 -15.76 39.08
N SER A 528 -17.49 -16.12 39.62
CA SER A 528 -18.24 -15.35 40.62
C SER A 528 -18.62 -16.24 41.79
N THR A 529 -18.99 -15.64 42.92
CA THR A 529 -19.53 -16.38 44.08
C THR A 529 -21.05 -16.44 44.07
N ASP A 530 -21.60 -17.55 44.57
CA ASP A 530 -23.04 -17.69 44.90
C ASP A 530 -23.34 -17.22 46.34
N THR A 531 -22.35 -17.29 47.23
CA THR A 531 -22.48 -16.89 48.65
C THR A 531 -21.69 -15.61 48.91
N PRO A 532 -22.32 -14.56 49.48
CA PRO A 532 -21.60 -13.35 49.81
C PRO A 532 -20.68 -13.57 51.01
N GLY A 533 -19.52 -12.92 51.04
CA GLY A 533 -18.55 -13.07 52.12
C GLY A 533 -17.27 -12.29 51.91
N LEU A 534 -16.48 -12.18 52.99
CA LEU A 534 -15.14 -11.60 52.95
C LEU A 534 -14.16 -12.59 52.31
N ILE A 535 -13.24 -12.11 51.48
CA ILE A 535 -12.14 -12.92 50.94
C ILE A 535 -11.07 -13.09 52.03
N GLU A 536 -10.94 -14.33 52.54
CA GLU A 536 -9.98 -14.68 53.59
C GLU A 536 -8.58 -14.89 53.02
N SER A 537 -8.47 -15.62 51.90
CA SER A 537 -7.20 -15.92 51.26
C SER A 537 -7.32 -16.00 49.74
N VAL A 538 -6.27 -15.56 49.06
CA VAL A 538 -6.10 -15.65 47.61
C VAL A 538 -4.73 -16.28 47.35
N TYR A 539 -4.69 -17.36 46.56
CA TYR A 539 -3.47 -18.15 46.35
C TYR A 539 -2.67 -17.74 45.10
N PHE A 540 -3.26 -16.95 44.21
CA PHE A 540 -2.67 -16.56 42.92
C PHE A 540 -2.87 -15.07 42.67
N ASP A 541 -1.88 -14.39 42.10
CA ASP A 541 -1.97 -12.94 41.84
C ASP A 541 -2.52 -12.61 40.44
N GLY A 542 -2.49 -13.56 39.50
CA GLY A 542 -3.02 -13.40 38.14
C GLY A 542 -1.94 -13.50 37.05
N GLY A 543 -2.35 -13.92 35.86
CA GLY A 543 -1.45 -14.19 34.72
C GLY A 543 -0.83 -15.59 34.68
N GLU A 544 -1.00 -16.38 35.75
CA GLU A 544 -0.49 -17.74 35.87
C GLU A 544 -1.41 -18.79 35.22
N SER A 545 -0.82 -19.94 34.85
CA SER A 545 -1.54 -21.10 34.33
C SER A 545 -1.82 -22.10 35.45
N VAL A 546 -3.09 -22.49 35.59
CA VAL A 546 -3.60 -23.29 36.71
C VAL A 546 -4.45 -24.44 36.16
N LYS A 547 -4.33 -25.61 36.81
CA LYS A 547 -5.11 -26.81 36.46
C LYS A 547 -6.52 -26.78 37.03
N GLU A 548 -7.44 -27.49 36.39
CA GLU A 548 -8.79 -27.74 36.86
C GLU A 548 -8.79 -28.25 38.32
N GLY A 549 -9.73 -27.75 39.13
CA GLY A 549 -9.91 -28.13 40.52
C GLY A 549 -8.99 -27.41 41.53
N THR A 550 -7.97 -26.70 41.07
CA THR A 550 -7.06 -25.94 41.96
C THR A 550 -7.83 -24.81 42.64
N VAL A 551 -7.59 -24.61 43.94
CA VAL A 551 -8.25 -23.55 44.73
C VAL A 551 -7.59 -22.21 44.43
N LEU A 552 -8.38 -21.23 43.97
CA LEU A 552 -7.92 -19.88 43.66
C LEU A 552 -8.03 -18.94 44.86
N ALA A 553 -9.15 -19.02 45.57
CA ALA A 553 -9.44 -18.20 46.74
C ALA A 553 -10.44 -18.89 47.67
N ARG A 554 -10.44 -18.47 48.93
CA ARG A 554 -11.40 -18.91 49.94
C ARG A 554 -12.08 -17.71 50.58
N LEU A 555 -13.40 -17.77 50.69
CA LEU A 555 -14.20 -16.83 51.46
C LEU A 555 -14.26 -17.27 52.93
N ALA A 556 -14.36 -16.30 53.83
CA ALA A 556 -14.56 -16.55 55.24
C ALA A 556 -15.81 -17.41 55.46
N HIS A 557 -15.66 -18.50 56.23
CA HIS A 557 -16.68 -19.54 56.38
C HIS A 557 -16.88 -19.98 57.84
N ASP A 558 -16.29 -19.26 58.79
CA ASP A 558 -16.37 -19.56 60.22
C ASP A 558 -17.81 -19.56 60.74
N ASP A 559 -18.64 -18.62 60.28
CA ASP A 559 -20.06 -18.54 60.62
C ASP A 559 -20.82 -19.81 60.19
N TYR A 560 -20.49 -20.34 59.00
CA TYR A 560 -21.10 -21.56 58.50
C TYR A 560 -20.60 -22.79 59.25
N LEU A 561 -19.31 -22.85 59.60
CA LEU A 561 -18.75 -23.92 60.44
C LEU A 561 -19.37 -23.92 61.84
N ALA A 562 -19.61 -22.75 62.43
CA ALA A 562 -20.30 -22.62 63.70
C ALA A 562 -21.73 -23.17 63.61
N GLN A 563 -22.47 -22.84 62.56
CA GLN A 563 -23.83 -23.36 62.35
C GLN A 563 -23.85 -24.88 62.13
N ILE A 564 -22.87 -25.45 61.42
CA ILE A 564 -22.72 -26.90 61.26
C ILE A 564 -22.50 -27.57 62.63
N LYS A 565 -21.70 -26.96 63.52
CA LYS A 565 -21.49 -27.49 64.88
C LYS A 565 -22.78 -27.48 65.70
N VAL A 566 -23.56 -26.39 65.65
CA VAL A 566 -24.88 -26.31 66.32
C VAL A 566 -25.82 -27.40 65.81
N LEU A 567 -25.97 -27.51 64.48
CA LEU A 567 -26.83 -28.53 63.88
C LEU A 567 -26.35 -29.96 64.16
N THR A 568 -25.04 -30.17 64.27
CA THR A 568 -24.49 -31.48 64.64
C THR A 568 -24.89 -31.87 66.06
N ALA A 569 -24.83 -30.92 67.01
CA ALA A 569 -25.30 -31.15 68.38
C ALA A 569 -26.81 -31.43 68.43
N GLU A 570 -27.63 -30.67 67.69
CA GLU A 570 -29.08 -30.91 67.58
C GLU A 570 -29.41 -32.27 66.96
N ILE A 571 -28.63 -32.72 65.96
CA ILE A 571 -28.77 -34.06 65.36
C ILE A 571 -28.45 -35.15 66.39
N GLU A 572 -27.40 -34.98 67.19
CA GLU A 572 -27.02 -35.92 68.24
C GLU A 572 -28.09 -36.01 69.33
N GLU A 573 -28.62 -34.87 69.78
CA GLU A 573 -29.74 -34.80 70.72
C GLU A 573 -30.99 -35.51 70.17
N GLN A 574 -31.42 -35.16 68.96
CA GLN A 574 -32.61 -35.75 68.34
C GLN A 574 -32.42 -37.24 68.03
N LYS A 575 -31.19 -37.68 67.71
CA LYS A 575 -30.88 -39.10 67.54
C LYS A 575 -31.05 -39.85 68.86
N ALA A 576 -30.58 -39.30 69.98
CA ALA A 576 -30.78 -39.89 71.30
C ALA A 576 -32.28 -40.01 71.65
N VAL A 577 -33.11 -39.02 71.27
CA VAL A 577 -34.57 -39.10 71.42
C VAL A 577 -35.16 -40.27 70.61
N VAL A 578 -34.78 -40.41 69.33
CA VAL A 578 -35.25 -41.51 68.48
C VAL A 578 -34.81 -42.87 69.04
N ASP A 579 -33.55 -42.99 69.49
CA ASP A 579 -33.01 -44.23 70.05
C ASP A 579 -33.72 -44.59 71.37
N ASN A 580 -34.03 -43.60 72.21
CA ASN A 580 -34.83 -43.80 73.42
C ASN A 580 -36.26 -44.26 73.09
N LEU A 581 -36.93 -43.64 72.11
CA LEU A 581 -38.26 -44.08 71.66
C LEU A 581 -38.27 -45.51 71.10
N LYS A 582 -37.18 -45.94 70.43
CA LYS A 582 -37.02 -47.30 69.91
C LYS A 582 -36.74 -48.35 70.99
N THR A 583 -36.24 -47.94 72.14
CA THR A 583 -35.98 -48.84 73.29
C THR A 583 -37.19 -48.97 74.23
N LEU A 584 -38.25 -48.17 74.03
CA LEU A 584 -39.51 -48.30 74.76
C LEU A 584 -40.40 -49.41 74.17
N PRO A 585 -41.09 -50.21 75.00
CA PRO A 585 -41.13 -50.14 76.47
C PRO A 585 -39.93 -50.83 77.14
N LYS A 586 -39.41 -50.25 78.23
CA LYS A 586 -38.24 -50.81 78.92
C LYS A 586 -38.59 -52.16 79.54
N PRO A 587 -37.78 -53.22 79.29
CA PRO A 587 -38.07 -54.56 79.82
C PRO A 587 -38.11 -54.60 81.35
N GLU A 588 -37.36 -53.72 82.02
CA GLU A 588 -37.39 -53.58 83.48
C GLU A 588 -38.73 -53.06 84.01
N GLU A 589 -39.29 -52.03 83.35
CA GLU A 589 -40.59 -51.44 83.72
C GLU A 589 -41.73 -52.43 83.44
N VAL A 590 -41.67 -53.16 82.31
CA VAL A 590 -42.63 -54.24 81.98
C VAL A 590 -42.56 -55.37 83.01
N LYS A 591 -41.36 -55.83 83.37
CA LYS A 591 -41.16 -56.90 84.36
C LYS A 591 -41.65 -56.50 85.75
N LEU A 592 -41.45 -55.24 86.13
CA LEU A 592 -41.99 -54.69 87.39
C LEU A 592 -43.52 -54.73 87.38
N ALA A 593 -44.17 -54.25 86.31
CA ALA A 593 -45.63 -54.28 86.17
C ALA A 593 -46.19 -55.71 86.12
N GLU A 594 -45.51 -56.66 85.46
CA GLU A 594 -45.87 -58.08 85.46
C GLU A 594 -45.79 -58.70 86.85
N SER A 595 -44.74 -58.37 87.61
CA SER A 595 -44.59 -58.84 88.99
C SER A 595 -45.68 -58.29 89.91
N ALA A 596 -46.06 -57.02 89.75
CA ALA A 596 -47.15 -56.39 90.49
C ALA A 596 -48.51 -57.04 90.18
N LEU A 597 -48.79 -57.30 88.90
CA LEU A 597 -49.99 -58.04 88.50
C LEU A 597 -49.99 -59.46 89.07
N LYS A 598 -48.84 -60.15 89.05
CA LYS A 598 -48.72 -61.50 89.61
C LYS A 598 -49.06 -61.50 91.11
N VAL A 599 -48.49 -60.59 91.89
CA VAL A 599 -48.81 -60.45 93.32
C VAL A 599 -50.31 -60.23 93.51
N GLN A 600 -50.93 -59.35 92.73
CA GLN A 600 -52.36 -59.07 92.85
C GLN A 600 -53.25 -60.27 92.48
N ARG A 601 -52.85 -61.07 91.48
CA ARG A 601 -53.55 -62.31 91.13
C ARG A 601 -53.45 -63.37 92.22
N GLU A 602 -52.33 -63.46 92.94
CA GLU A 602 -52.21 -64.36 94.09
C GLU A 602 -53.16 -63.93 95.24
N HIS A 603 -53.31 -62.62 95.47
CA HIS A 603 -54.29 -62.08 96.42
C HIS A 603 -55.73 -62.43 96.02
N GLU A 604 -56.08 -62.24 94.75
CA GLU A 604 -57.41 -62.62 94.23
C GLU A 604 -57.66 -64.13 94.32
N ALA A 605 -56.67 -64.98 94.03
CA ALA A 605 -56.81 -66.42 94.17
C ALA A 605 -57.13 -66.83 95.62
N TYR A 606 -56.46 -66.19 96.59
CA TYR A 606 -56.72 -66.40 98.02
C TYR A 606 -58.14 -65.96 98.42
N SER A 607 -58.61 -64.78 97.99
CA SER A 607 -59.97 -64.31 98.31
C SER A 607 -61.05 -65.11 97.58
N ARG A 608 -60.79 -65.53 96.33
CA ARG A 608 -61.67 -66.40 95.52
C ARG A 608 -61.89 -67.78 96.13
N GLU A 609 -60.89 -68.35 96.81
CA GLU A 609 -61.07 -69.61 97.55
C GLU A 609 -61.78 -69.40 98.88
N LYS A 610 -61.57 -68.24 99.52
CA LYS A 610 -62.14 -67.88 100.83
C LYS A 610 -63.65 -67.65 100.75
N GLU A 611 -64.15 -66.97 99.72
CA GLU A 611 -65.58 -66.67 99.53
C GLU A 611 -66.50 -67.91 99.52
N PRO A 612 -66.33 -68.92 98.63
CA PRO A 612 -67.21 -70.09 98.60
C PRO A 612 -67.04 -70.99 99.82
N ARG A 613 -65.88 -70.94 100.48
CA ARG A 613 -65.62 -71.63 101.74
C ARG A 613 -66.46 -71.01 102.86
N LEU A 614 -66.47 -69.68 102.98
CA LEU A 614 -67.28 -68.96 103.96
C LEU A 614 -68.78 -68.98 103.61
N GLU A 615 -69.16 -68.99 102.34
CA GLU A 615 -70.54 -69.15 101.90
C GLU A 615 -71.14 -70.48 102.40
N LYS A 616 -70.38 -71.58 102.25
CA LYS A 616 -70.78 -72.91 102.77
C LYS A 616 -70.92 -72.92 104.29
N LEU A 617 -70.01 -72.26 105.02
CA LEU A 617 -70.04 -72.16 106.48
C LEU A 617 -71.19 -71.28 106.99
N TYR A 618 -71.51 -70.18 106.29
CA TYR A 618 -72.64 -69.30 106.59
C TYR A 618 -73.97 -70.04 106.44
N ARG A 619 -74.16 -70.80 105.34
CA ARG A 619 -75.34 -71.66 105.12
C ARG A 619 -75.49 -72.74 106.20
N ALA A 620 -74.40 -73.15 106.85
CA ALA A 620 -74.39 -74.12 107.94
C ALA A 620 -74.50 -73.47 109.35
N GLY A 621 -74.59 -72.14 109.45
CA GLY A 621 -74.74 -71.39 110.71
C GLY A 621 -73.45 -71.23 111.53
N ALA A 622 -72.27 -71.51 110.97
CA ALA A 622 -70.98 -71.52 111.67
C ALA A 622 -70.22 -70.18 111.68
N VAL A 623 -70.62 -69.20 110.86
CA VAL A 623 -70.01 -67.85 110.76
C VAL A 623 -71.10 -66.78 110.62
N SER A 624 -70.79 -65.52 110.95
CA SER A 624 -71.72 -64.39 110.88
C SER A 624 -71.94 -63.85 109.44
N PHE A 625 -73.05 -63.15 109.20
CA PHE A 625 -73.31 -62.50 107.89
C PHE A 625 -72.25 -61.44 107.55
N GLU A 626 -71.75 -60.71 108.54
CA GLU A 626 -70.71 -59.68 108.38
C GLU A 626 -69.37 -60.28 107.92
N GLU A 627 -69.00 -61.47 108.41
CA GLU A 627 -67.78 -62.19 107.98
C GLU A 627 -67.89 -62.73 106.55
N TYR A 628 -69.08 -63.13 106.09
CA TYR A 628 -69.32 -63.51 104.70
C TYR A 628 -69.35 -62.29 103.76
N ASP A 629 -70.10 -61.24 104.11
CA ASP A 629 -70.24 -60.03 103.29
C ASP A 629 -68.89 -59.29 103.15
N SER A 630 -68.06 -59.29 104.20
CA SER A 630 -66.68 -58.79 104.13
C SER A 630 -65.83 -59.61 103.15
N ALA A 631 -65.84 -60.95 103.22
CA ALA A 631 -65.09 -61.78 102.27
C ALA A 631 -65.55 -61.62 100.81
N ARG A 632 -66.86 -61.43 100.58
CA ARG A 632 -67.41 -61.12 99.26
C ARG A 632 -66.95 -59.75 98.75
N LYS A 633 -66.95 -58.73 99.62
CA LYS A 633 -66.44 -57.38 99.30
C LYS A 633 -64.94 -57.41 99.03
N ASP A 634 -64.16 -58.14 99.84
CA ASP A 634 -62.73 -58.34 99.67
C ASP A 634 -62.43 -58.95 98.29
N HIS A 635 -63.13 -60.04 97.93
CA HIS A 635 -62.98 -60.66 96.61
C HIS A 635 -63.34 -59.68 95.47
N LEU A 636 -64.44 -58.93 95.61
CA LEU A 636 -64.84 -57.94 94.61
C LEU A 636 -63.79 -56.83 94.45
N VAL A 637 -63.20 -56.35 95.54
CA VAL A 637 -62.11 -55.35 95.52
C VAL A 637 -60.87 -55.93 94.86
N ASP A 638 -60.47 -57.16 95.19
CA ASP A 638 -59.31 -57.83 94.60
C ASP A 638 -59.47 -58.02 93.09
N VAL A 639 -60.67 -58.41 92.63
CA VAL A 639 -61.00 -58.50 91.20
C VAL A 639 -60.83 -57.14 90.51
N GLN A 640 -61.32 -56.05 91.10
CA GLN A 640 -61.14 -54.71 90.53
C GLN A 640 -59.66 -54.29 90.52
N GLN A 641 -58.90 -54.63 91.55
CA GLN A 641 -57.47 -54.36 91.61
C GLN A 641 -56.68 -55.16 90.56
N VAL A 642 -57.05 -56.42 90.29
CA VAL A 642 -56.47 -57.19 89.18
C VAL A 642 -56.74 -56.49 87.85
N VAL A 643 -58.00 -56.10 87.58
CA VAL A 643 -58.36 -55.37 86.34
C VAL A 643 -57.56 -54.08 86.21
N GLN A 644 -57.39 -53.33 87.30
CA GLN A 644 -56.57 -52.13 87.31
C GLN A 644 -55.10 -52.43 86.98
N LYS A 645 -54.49 -53.46 87.60
CA LYS A 645 -53.10 -53.85 87.34
C LYS A 645 -52.89 -54.42 85.94
N GLU A 646 -53.88 -55.10 85.39
CA GLU A 646 -53.88 -55.54 84.00
C GLU A 646 -53.91 -54.35 83.03
N ALA A 647 -54.73 -53.33 83.32
CA ALA A 647 -54.76 -52.10 82.53
C ALA A 647 -53.46 -51.31 82.65
N GLU A 648 -52.87 -51.19 83.85
CA GLU A 648 -51.56 -50.57 84.06
C GLU A 648 -50.46 -51.30 83.27
N LEU A 649 -50.43 -52.64 83.32
CA LEU A 649 -49.49 -53.44 82.52
C LEU A 649 -49.71 -53.24 81.01
N ALA A 650 -50.97 -53.15 80.56
CA ALA A 650 -51.29 -52.91 79.16
C ALA A 650 -50.82 -51.53 78.69
N LEU A 651 -50.90 -50.49 79.54
CA LEU A 651 -50.37 -49.16 79.26
C LEU A 651 -48.83 -49.16 79.18
N VAL A 652 -48.16 -49.85 80.10
CA VAL A 652 -46.68 -49.96 80.10
C VAL A 652 -46.18 -50.79 78.92
N LYS A 653 -46.93 -51.83 78.52
CA LYS A 653 -46.64 -52.65 77.32
C LYS A 653 -47.05 -51.98 76.01
N ALA A 654 -47.82 -50.89 76.05
CA ALA A 654 -48.28 -50.23 74.85
C ALA A 654 -47.06 -49.75 74.04
N PRO A 655 -46.89 -50.22 72.79
CA PRO A 655 -45.77 -49.78 71.97
C PRO A 655 -45.94 -48.30 71.65
N VAL A 656 -44.81 -47.59 71.55
CA VAL A 656 -44.77 -46.24 70.97
C VAL A 656 -45.41 -46.33 69.58
N THR A 657 -46.33 -45.42 69.26
CA THR A 657 -47.01 -45.47 67.97
C THR A 657 -45.99 -45.28 66.84
N ALA A 658 -46.16 -46.03 65.76
CA ALA A 658 -45.29 -45.89 64.58
C ALA A 658 -45.23 -44.44 64.10
N ASP A 659 -46.32 -43.69 64.25
CA ASP A 659 -46.42 -42.26 63.92
C ASP A 659 -45.50 -41.38 64.78
N GLN A 660 -45.34 -41.68 66.08
CA GLN A 660 -44.43 -40.93 66.96
C GLN A 660 -42.97 -41.16 66.59
N ILE A 661 -42.59 -42.41 66.31
CA ILE A 661 -41.24 -42.74 65.82
C ILE A 661 -41.01 -42.08 64.46
N ALA A 662 -41.97 -42.19 63.54
CA ALA A 662 -41.88 -41.57 62.22
C ALA A 662 -41.77 -40.04 62.28
N ALA A 663 -42.49 -39.38 63.20
CA ALA A 663 -42.40 -37.94 63.43
C ALA A 663 -41.02 -37.54 63.98
N ALA A 664 -40.49 -38.29 64.96
CA ALA A 664 -39.15 -38.06 65.51
C ALA A 664 -38.04 -38.31 64.48
N GLU A 665 -38.16 -39.35 63.65
CA GLU A 665 -37.26 -39.63 62.54
C GLU A 665 -37.38 -38.58 61.42
N ALA A 666 -38.58 -38.08 61.13
CA ALA A 666 -38.77 -36.98 60.18
C ALA A 666 -38.07 -35.70 60.66
N LYS A 667 -38.14 -35.40 61.96
CA LYS A 667 -37.39 -34.27 62.55
C LYS A 667 -35.88 -34.48 62.43
N LEU A 668 -35.38 -35.68 62.74
CA LEU A 668 -33.96 -36.03 62.58
C LEU A 668 -33.49 -35.88 61.12
N ARG A 669 -34.30 -36.34 60.15
CA ARG A 669 -34.03 -36.14 58.72
C ARG A 669 -33.98 -34.65 58.37
N SER A 670 -34.95 -33.86 58.82
CA SER A 670 -34.96 -32.41 58.58
C SER A 670 -33.69 -31.72 59.09
N LEU A 671 -33.17 -32.09 60.27
CA LEU A 671 -31.94 -31.52 60.81
C LEU A 671 -30.71 -31.92 59.98
N ARG A 672 -30.65 -33.18 59.52
CA ARG A 672 -29.59 -33.66 58.61
C ARG A 672 -29.59 -32.88 57.29
N GLU A 673 -30.75 -32.64 56.69
CA GLU A 673 -30.86 -31.83 55.46
C GLU A 673 -30.44 -30.37 55.69
N GLN A 674 -30.79 -29.79 56.84
CA GLN A 674 -30.32 -28.46 57.20
C GLN A 674 -28.80 -28.41 57.34
N ARG A 675 -28.18 -29.40 58.00
CA ARG A 675 -26.72 -29.52 58.10
C ARG A 675 -26.08 -29.64 56.71
N ALA A 676 -26.61 -30.54 55.86
CA ALA A 676 -26.13 -30.72 54.49
C ALA A 676 -26.21 -29.42 53.67
N THR A 677 -27.24 -28.60 53.90
CA THR A 677 -27.37 -27.28 53.26
C THR A 677 -26.24 -26.33 53.66
N TYR A 678 -25.82 -26.31 54.93
CA TYR A 678 -24.69 -25.49 55.37
C TYR A 678 -23.34 -26.07 54.95
N GLU A 679 -23.17 -27.39 54.90
CA GLU A 679 -21.98 -28.03 54.32
C GLU A 679 -21.81 -27.64 52.85
N ALA A 680 -22.89 -27.67 52.06
CA ALA A 680 -22.87 -27.20 50.68
C ALA A 680 -22.54 -25.70 50.57
N LYS A 681 -22.94 -24.87 51.52
CA LYS A 681 -22.52 -23.45 51.57
C LYS A 681 -21.02 -23.31 51.82
N VAL A 682 -20.44 -24.11 52.71
CA VAL A 682 -18.99 -24.14 52.95
C VAL A 682 -18.23 -24.59 51.70
N GLU A 683 -18.72 -25.58 50.96
CA GLU A 683 -18.07 -25.96 49.70
C GLU A 683 -18.08 -24.82 48.68
N ARG A 684 -19.17 -24.04 48.63
CA ARG A 684 -19.31 -22.87 47.75
C ARG A 684 -18.46 -21.67 48.15
N THR A 685 -17.93 -21.61 49.38
CA THR A 685 -16.97 -20.56 49.77
C THR A 685 -15.59 -20.75 49.15
N THR A 686 -15.29 -21.94 48.64
CA THR A 686 -14.02 -22.25 47.99
C THR A 686 -14.13 -22.07 46.48
N LEU A 687 -13.48 -21.03 45.96
CA LEU A 687 -13.45 -20.74 44.53
C LEU A 687 -12.36 -21.59 43.86
N LYS A 688 -12.76 -22.50 42.96
CA LYS A 688 -11.86 -23.42 42.25
C LYS A 688 -11.80 -23.11 40.76
N MET A 689 -10.71 -23.52 40.14
CA MET A 689 -10.52 -23.44 38.69
C MET A 689 -11.45 -24.45 37.97
N PRO A 690 -12.31 -24.02 37.03
CA PRO A 690 -13.30 -24.89 36.36
C PRO A 690 -12.74 -25.68 35.17
N PHE A 691 -11.57 -25.33 34.64
CA PHE A 691 -10.88 -26.02 33.55
C PHE A 691 -9.39 -25.64 33.56
N ASP A 692 -8.53 -26.42 32.91
CA ASP A 692 -7.12 -26.06 32.73
C ASP A 692 -6.97 -24.76 31.94
N GLY A 693 -6.32 -23.73 32.49
CA GLY A 693 -6.30 -22.43 31.86
C GLY A 693 -5.52 -21.35 32.60
N ASN A 694 -5.63 -20.11 32.12
CA ASN A 694 -4.95 -18.96 32.71
C ASN A 694 -5.93 -18.02 33.41
N ILE A 695 -5.42 -17.32 34.41
CA ILE A 695 -6.14 -16.26 35.11
C ILE A 695 -5.85 -14.92 34.39
N LEU A 696 -6.87 -14.30 33.82
CA LEU A 696 -6.75 -13.02 33.08
C LEU A 696 -6.74 -11.80 33.98
N THR A 697 -7.41 -11.87 35.13
CA THR A 697 -7.45 -10.76 36.09
C THR A 697 -6.12 -10.71 36.84
N LEU A 698 -5.44 -9.56 36.78
CA LEU A 698 -4.19 -9.29 37.50
C LEU A 698 -4.49 -8.72 38.89
N HIS A 699 -3.50 -8.79 39.78
CA HIS A 699 -3.53 -8.26 41.15
C HIS A 699 -4.69 -8.81 41.98
N LEU A 700 -4.94 -10.12 41.89
CA LEU A 700 -6.00 -10.76 42.66
C LEU A 700 -5.70 -10.74 44.17
N GLN A 701 -4.44 -10.67 44.60
CA GLN A 701 -4.11 -10.60 46.03
C GLN A 701 -4.57 -9.28 46.68
N ASP A 702 -4.71 -8.20 45.91
CA ASP A 702 -5.25 -6.94 46.41
C ASP A 702 -6.72 -7.06 46.85
N LYS A 703 -7.41 -8.13 46.42
CA LYS A 703 -8.79 -8.43 46.84
C LYS A 703 -8.87 -9.12 48.20
N ILE A 704 -7.76 -9.50 48.84
CA ILE A 704 -7.78 -10.05 50.20
C ILE A 704 -8.44 -9.03 51.14
N ASN A 705 -9.29 -9.50 52.06
CA ASN A 705 -10.10 -8.68 52.95
C ASN A 705 -11.11 -7.75 52.24
N SER A 706 -11.39 -7.96 50.95
CA SER A 706 -12.52 -7.30 50.30
C SER A 706 -13.79 -8.15 50.42
N TYR A 707 -14.94 -7.49 50.45
CA TYR A 707 -16.24 -8.14 50.52
C TYR A 707 -16.77 -8.43 49.11
N LEU A 708 -17.10 -9.69 48.83
CA LEU A 708 -17.63 -10.12 47.54
C LEU A 708 -19.14 -10.39 47.66
N GLU A 709 -19.94 -9.65 46.89
CA GLU A 709 -21.38 -9.87 46.82
C GLU A 709 -21.75 -11.04 45.90
N LYS A 710 -22.95 -11.59 46.07
CA LYS A 710 -23.48 -12.65 45.20
C LYS A 710 -23.54 -12.18 43.74
N GLY A 711 -22.93 -12.95 42.84
CA GLY A 711 -22.86 -12.64 41.40
C GLY A 711 -21.78 -11.61 41.02
N MET A 712 -21.07 -11.02 41.98
CA MET A 712 -19.96 -10.13 41.70
C MET A 712 -18.77 -10.93 41.11
N PRO A 713 -18.14 -10.45 40.02
CA PRO A 713 -17.03 -11.17 39.39
C PRO A 713 -15.76 -11.11 40.24
N PHE A 714 -15.23 -12.28 40.60
CA PHE A 714 -13.95 -12.41 41.29
C PHE A 714 -12.79 -12.34 40.30
N ALA A 715 -12.76 -13.23 39.30
CA ALA A 715 -11.69 -13.32 38.30
C ALA A 715 -12.23 -13.74 36.93
N SER A 716 -11.60 -13.29 35.86
CA SER A 716 -11.84 -13.82 34.52
C SER A 716 -10.79 -14.89 34.20
N LEU A 717 -11.24 -16.01 33.62
CA LEU A 717 -10.44 -17.19 33.32
C LEU A 717 -10.51 -17.50 31.82
N GLU A 718 -9.43 -18.03 31.26
CA GLU A 718 -9.35 -18.44 29.86
C GLU A 718 -8.75 -19.84 29.67
N TYR A 719 -9.30 -20.61 28.72
CA TYR A 719 -8.74 -21.90 28.35
C TYR A 719 -7.55 -21.73 27.40
N THR A 720 -6.40 -22.35 27.71
CA THR A 720 -5.15 -22.14 26.98
C THR A 720 -4.83 -23.18 25.91
N GLY A 721 -5.38 -24.39 26.01
CA GLY A 721 -4.95 -25.50 25.14
C GLY A 721 -5.22 -25.27 23.65
N THR A 722 -6.26 -24.51 23.33
CA THR A 722 -6.62 -24.14 21.96
C THR A 722 -7.13 -22.72 21.92
N VAL A 723 -6.72 -21.97 20.91
CA VAL A 723 -7.13 -20.58 20.70
C VAL A 723 -7.96 -20.43 19.43
N THR A 724 -8.79 -19.41 19.40
CA THR A 724 -9.59 -19.03 18.24
C THR A 724 -8.96 -17.80 17.59
N ALA A 725 -8.48 -17.94 16.36
CA ALA A 725 -8.09 -16.81 15.54
C ALA A 725 -9.32 -16.26 14.82
N GLN A 726 -9.70 -15.02 15.12
CA GLN A 726 -10.68 -14.27 14.36
C GLN A 726 -9.96 -13.54 13.24
N ILE A 727 -10.21 -13.94 12.00
CA ILE A 727 -9.54 -13.47 10.79
C ILE A 727 -10.51 -12.56 10.03
N GLU A 728 -10.04 -11.37 9.69
CA GLU A 728 -10.80 -10.38 8.94
C GLU A 728 -10.51 -10.56 7.44
N ILE A 729 -11.43 -11.22 6.74
CA ILE A 729 -11.28 -11.48 5.31
C ILE A 729 -12.09 -10.46 4.54
N ALA A 730 -11.52 -9.86 3.49
CA ALA A 730 -12.25 -8.96 2.63
C ALA A 730 -13.49 -9.66 2.04
N GLU A 731 -14.64 -8.98 2.06
CA GLU A 731 -15.91 -9.53 1.54
C GLU A 731 -15.75 -10.10 0.13
N SER A 732 -14.93 -9.46 -0.69
CA SER A 732 -14.68 -9.89 -2.06
C SER A 732 -14.08 -11.30 -2.17
N ASP A 733 -13.32 -11.75 -1.18
CA ASP A 733 -12.59 -13.03 -1.20
C ASP A 733 -13.30 -14.16 -0.44
N ILE A 734 -14.43 -13.87 0.22
CA ILE A 734 -15.16 -14.85 1.03
C ILE A 734 -15.61 -16.08 0.23
N HIS A 735 -15.89 -15.91 -1.07
CA HIS A 735 -16.28 -17.00 -1.96
C HIS A 735 -15.22 -18.12 -2.08
N PHE A 736 -13.95 -17.80 -1.83
CA PHE A 736 -12.86 -18.77 -1.90
C PHE A 736 -12.63 -19.53 -0.59
N VAL A 737 -13.24 -19.09 0.50
CA VAL A 737 -13.03 -19.62 1.85
C VAL A 737 -14.11 -20.66 2.16
N LYS A 738 -13.69 -21.82 2.64
CA LYS A 738 -14.56 -22.93 3.03
C LYS A 738 -14.22 -23.43 4.42
N ILE A 739 -15.23 -23.89 5.14
CA ILE A 739 -15.07 -24.55 6.44
C ILE A 739 -14.17 -25.78 6.27
N GLY A 740 -13.20 -25.94 7.18
CA GLY A 740 -12.23 -27.03 7.18
C GLY A 740 -10.90 -26.76 6.47
N GLN A 741 -10.77 -25.64 5.74
CA GLN A 741 -9.49 -25.26 5.11
C GLN A 741 -8.40 -24.97 6.14
N VAL A 742 -7.15 -25.25 5.77
CA VAL A 742 -6.00 -24.97 6.62
C VAL A 742 -5.74 -23.46 6.64
N VAL A 743 -5.43 -22.94 7.82
CA VAL A 743 -5.05 -21.54 8.04
C VAL A 743 -3.62 -21.50 8.54
N ARG A 744 -2.81 -20.60 7.97
CA ARG A 744 -1.49 -20.25 8.48
C ARG A 744 -1.57 -18.88 9.11
N ALA A 745 -1.39 -18.81 10.43
CA ALA A 745 -1.42 -17.59 11.20
C ALA A 745 -0.01 -17.20 11.64
N ARG A 746 0.36 -15.94 11.41
CA ARG A 746 1.64 -15.36 11.81
C ARG A 746 1.42 -14.13 12.69
N PRO A 747 1.55 -14.27 14.02
CA PRO A 747 1.44 -13.14 14.95
C PRO A 747 2.61 -12.17 14.78
N VAL A 748 2.40 -10.88 15.02
CA VAL A 748 3.45 -9.84 14.93
C VAL A 748 4.62 -10.12 15.89
N SER A 749 4.35 -10.74 17.04
CA SER A 749 5.34 -11.01 18.08
C SER A 749 6.37 -12.09 17.72
N PHE A 750 6.14 -12.91 16.68
CA PHE A 750 7.03 -13.99 16.28
C PHE A 750 7.62 -13.71 14.89
N VAL A 751 8.79 -13.07 14.87
CA VAL A 751 9.50 -12.68 13.62
C VAL A 751 10.19 -13.89 12.96
N ASP A 752 10.52 -14.94 13.73
CA ASP A 752 11.35 -16.09 13.33
C ASP A 752 10.60 -17.17 12.51
N ASP A 753 9.79 -16.76 11.53
CA ASP A 753 9.13 -17.63 10.52
C ASP A 753 8.32 -18.83 11.09
N LYS A 754 7.88 -18.74 12.35
CA LYS A 754 6.98 -19.73 12.96
C LYS A 754 5.55 -19.51 12.49
N ASP A 755 5.10 -20.37 11.58
CA ASP A 755 3.70 -20.44 11.15
C ASP A 755 2.89 -21.29 12.12
N PHE A 756 1.81 -20.72 12.68
CA PHE A 756 0.84 -21.46 13.48
C PHE A 756 -0.26 -21.99 12.56
N ILE A 757 -0.42 -23.30 12.53
CA ILE A 757 -1.35 -23.98 11.64
C ILE A 757 -2.67 -24.23 12.38
N GLY A 758 -3.77 -23.78 11.78
CA GLY A 758 -5.13 -23.98 12.27
C GLY A 758 -6.09 -24.44 11.18
N LYS A 759 -7.37 -24.54 11.53
CA LYS A 759 -8.46 -24.87 10.59
C LYS A 759 -9.62 -23.92 10.73
N VAL A 760 -10.23 -23.53 9.61
CA VAL A 760 -11.46 -22.73 9.59
C VAL A 760 -12.60 -23.54 10.20
N THR A 761 -13.23 -23.02 11.24
CA THR A 761 -14.36 -23.66 11.92
C THR A 761 -15.68 -22.99 11.58
N VAL A 762 -15.72 -21.66 11.60
CA VAL A 762 -16.94 -20.89 11.38
C VAL A 762 -16.65 -19.69 10.48
N ILE A 763 -17.55 -19.45 9.54
CA ILE A 763 -17.58 -18.22 8.73
C ILE A 763 -18.78 -17.42 9.22
N ASP A 764 -18.56 -16.18 9.65
CA ASP A 764 -19.62 -15.29 10.08
C ASP A 764 -20.57 -14.99 8.90
N ARG A 765 -21.85 -14.89 9.20
CA ARG A 765 -22.89 -14.54 8.21
C ARG A 765 -23.05 -13.02 8.09
N ASN A 766 -22.52 -12.26 9.06
CA ASN A 766 -22.58 -10.82 9.06
C ASN A 766 -21.35 -10.20 8.38
N VAL A 767 -21.57 -9.08 7.70
CA VAL A 767 -20.51 -8.25 7.12
C VAL A 767 -20.25 -7.08 8.06
N THR A 768 -18.99 -6.87 8.44
CA THR A 768 -18.57 -5.72 9.24
C THR A 768 -18.05 -4.63 8.31
N VAL A 769 -18.70 -3.47 8.31
CA VAL A 769 -18.30 -2.31 7.51
C VAL A 769 -17.11 -1.62 8.18
N LYS A 770 -16.00 -1.46 7.47
CA LYS A 770 -14.83 -0.69 7.91
C LYS A 770 -14.47 0.40 6.89
N PRO A 771 -13.78 1.48 7.30
CA PRO A 771 -13.30 2.51 6.37
C PRO A 771 -12.41 1.95 5.26
N THR A 772 -11.68 0.87 5.54
CA THR A 772 -10.78 0.16 4.63
C THR A 772 -11.50 -0.85 3.72
N GLY A 773 -12.83 -0.95 3.76
CA GLY A 773 -13.63 -1.91 3.01
C GLY A 773 -14.38 -2.91 3.91
N ASN A 774 -15.42 -3.53 3.35
CA ASN A 774 -16.23 -4.52 4.05
C ASN A 774 -15.44 -5.80 4.30
N VAL A 775 -15.54 -6.34 5.52
CA VAL A 775 -14.87 -7.57 5.93
C VAL A 775 -15.86 -8.56 6.53
N VAL A 776 -15.61 -9.85 6.31
CA VAL A 776 -16.33 -10.97 6.92
C VAL A 776 -15.41 -11.64 7.92
N MET A 777 -15.91 -11.89 9.11
CA MET A 777 -15.15 -12.52 10.19
C MET A 777 -15.11 -14.03 9.98
N VAL A 778 -13.92 -14.60 9.97
CA VAL A 778 -13.72 -16.05 9.87
C VAL A 778 -13.00 -16.54 11.11
N LEU A 779 -13.61 -17.47 11.82
CA LEU A 779 -13.04 -18.09 13.02
C LEU A 779 -12.28 -19.34 12.62
N ALA A 780 -11.04 -19.43 13.07
CA ALA A 780 -10.19 -20.59 12.90
C ALA A 780 -9.67 -21.07 14.26
N THR A 781 -9.61 -22.38 14.47
CA THR A 781 -9.06 -22.96 15.70
C THR A 781 -7.59 -23.34 15.48
N ILE A 782 -6.73 -22.92 16.41
CA ILE A 782 -5.28 -23.17 16.41
C ILE A 782 -4.93 -23.89 17.71
N ASP A 783 -4.12 -24.95 17.61
CA ASP A 783 -3.59 -25.67 18.77
C ASP A 783 -2.52 -24.80 19.46
N ASN A 784 -2.64 -24.61 20.78
CA ASN A 784 -1.77 -23.77 21.59
C ASN A 784 -1.26 -24.48 22.85
N ARG A 785 -0.97 -25.78 22.75
CA ARG A 785 -0.39 -26.57 23.86
C ARG A 785 0.87 -25.96 24.50
N GLU A 786 1.68 -25.27 23.70
CA GLU A 786 2.91 -24.62 24.19
C GLU A 786 2.65 -23.27 24.90
N GLY A 787 1.41 -22.75 24.87
CA GLY A 787 1.05 -21.48 25.51
C GLY A 787 1.70 -20.24 24.90
N LEU A 788 2.23 -20.35 23.67
CA LEU A 788 2.94 -19.27 22.98
C LEU A 788 1.99 -18.16 22.50
N LEU A 789 0.77 -18.54 22.10
CA LEU A 789 -0.24 -17.60 21.63
C LEU A 789 -1.03 -17.06 22.82
N LYS A 790 -1.06 -15.73 22.96
CA LYS A 790 -1.82 -15.02 24.01
C LYS A 790 -3.05 -14.34 23.42
N THR A 791 -4.11 -14.24 24.22
CA THR A 791 -5.31 -13.49 23.88
C THR A 791 -4.97 -12.03 23.56
N GLY A 792 -5.58 -11.50 22.50
CA GLY A 792 -5.35 -10.15 22.00
C GLY A 792 -4.14 -10.00 21.07
N MET A 793 -3.32 -11.04 20.88
CA MET A 793 -2.27 -10.99 19.86
C MET A 793 -2.89 -10.80 18.48
N ALA A 794 -2.28 -9.91 17.70
CA ALA A 794 -2.69 -9.62 16.32
C ALA A 794 -1.60 -10.07 15.34
N GLY A 795 -2.01 -10.31 14.10
CA GLY A 795 -1.09 -10.71 13.04
C GLY A 795 -1.74 -10.78 11.68
N GLN A 796 -1.08 -11.48 10.76
CA GLN A 796 -1.60 -11.78 9.43
C GLN A 796 -1.86 -13.28 9.31
N ALA A 797 -3.05 -13.64 8.83
CA ALA A 797 -3.43 -15.02 8.58
C ALA A 797 -3.71 -15.21 7.09
N LYS A 798 -3.36 -16.38 6.58
CA LYS A 798 -3.62 -16.81 5.20
C LYS A 798 -4.34 -18.14 5.21
N ILE A 799 -5.43 -18.21 4.45
CA ILE A 799 -6.21 -19.44 4.29
C ILE A 799 -5.75 -20.16 3.02
N GLU A 800 -5.68 -21.49 3.10
CA GLU A 800 -5.17 -22.37 2.07
C GLU A 800 -5.82 -22.14 0.69
N ALA A 801 -4.96 -22.25 -0.32
CA ALA A 801 -5.19 -21.66 -1.63
C ALA A 801 -6.18 -22.39 -2.53
N VAL A 802 -6.91 -21.60 -3.33
CA VAL A 802 -7.50 -22.07 -4.59
C VAL A 802 -6.46 -21.88 -5.71
N LYS A 803 -6.14 -22.94 -6.45
CA LYS A 803 -5.20 -22.87 -7.58
C LYS A 803 -5.87 -22.20 -8.78
N MET A 804 -5.28 -21.10 -9.27
CA MET A 804 -5.73 -20.43 -10.49
C MET A 804 -4.54 -19.86 -11.29
N PRO A 805 -4.70 -19.57 -12.60
CA PRO A 805 -3.61 -18.99 -13.40
C PRO A 805 -3.14 -17.64 -12.83
N VAL A 806 -1.83 -17.34 -12.90
CA VAL A 806 -1.24 -16.07 -12.42
C VAL A 806 -1.99 -14.86 -12.98
N TRP A 807 -2.29 -14.83 -14.28
CA TRP A 807 -3.02 -13.70 -14.86
C TRP A 807 -4.36 -13.46 -14.15
N LYS A 808 -5.13 -14.53 -13.89
CA LYS A 808 -6.44 -14.46 -13.24
C LYS A 808 -6.32 -14.04 -11.77
N ALA A 809 -5.31 -14.54 -11.06
CA ALA A 809 -5.05 -14.19 -9.67
C ALA A 809 -4.77 -12.69 -9.50
N PHE A 810 -3.98 -12.11 -10.39
CA PHE A 810 -3.59 -10.70 -10.30
C PHE A 810 -4.55 -9.73 -11.00
N THR A 811 -5.45 -10.21 -11.89
CA THR A 811 -6.49 -9.38 -12.51
C THR A 811 -7.83 -9.41 -11.78
N LEU A 812 -8.01 -10.23 -10.72
CA LEU A 812 -9.27 -10.41 -10.00
C LEU A 812 -9.93 -9.08 -9.57
N ALA A 813 -9.15 -8.15 -9.04
CA ALA A 813 -9.65 -6.82 -8.63
C ALA A 813 -10.15 -6.00 -9.83
N ILE A 814 -9.42 -6.02 -10.95
CA ILE A 814 -9.80 -5.31 -12.18
C ILE A 814 -11.03 -5.95 -12.82
N VAL A 815 -11.07 -7.28 -12.89
CA VAL A 815 -12.22 -8.02 -13.41
C VAL A 815 -13.44 -7.76 -12.55
N ARG A 816 -13.33 -7.75 -11.22
CA ARG A 816 -14.43 -7.37 -10.31
C ARG A 816 -14.88 -5.94 -10.54
N PHE A 817 -13.95 -4.98 -10.66
CA PHE A 817 -14.28 -3.59 -10.96
C PHE A 817 -15.09 -3.48 -12.26
N VAL A 818 -14.66 -4.14 -13.33
CA VAL A 818 -15.38 -4.11 -14.61
C VAL A 818 -16.74 -4.83 -14.50
N VAL A 819 -16.76 -6.04 -13.95
CA VAL A 819 -17.99 -6.85 -13.91
C VAL A 819 -19.03 -6.31 -12.92
N ILE A 820 -18.62 -5.64 -11.85
CA ILE A 820 -19.53 -5.16 -10.80
C ILE A 820 -19.76 -3.65 -10.94
N ASN A 821 -18.70 -2.83 -10.97
CA ASN A 821 -18.84 -1.37 -10.99
C ASN A 821 -19.19 -0.85 -12.38
N VAL A 822 -18.59 -1.36 -13.46
CA VAL A 822 -18.99 -0.91 -14.81
C VAL A 822 -20.38 -1.46 -15.16
N TRP A 823 -20.74 -2.66 -14.69
CA TRP A 823 -22.11 -3.16 -14.82
C TRP A 823 -23.14 -2.29 -14.07
N SER A 824 -22.84 -1.80 -12.87
CA SER A 824 -23.77 -0.90 -12.15
C SER A 824 -23.94 0.48 -12.81
N TRP A 825 -23.03 0.86 -13.72
CA TRP A 825 -23.15 2.07 -14.53
C TRP A 825 -23.94 1.86 -15.82
N LEU A 826 -24.17 0.62 -16.23
CA LEU A 826 -24.98 0.27 -17.39
C LEU A 826 -26.44 0.07 -16.93
N PRO A 827 -27.41 0.78 -17.53
CA PRO A 827 -28.81 0.78 -17.09
C PRO A 827 -29.55 -0.54 -17.33
#